data_AF-A0A840G2M1-F1
#
_entry.id   AF-A0A840G2M1-F1
#
_cell.length_a   1.000
_cell.length_b   1.000
_cell.length_c   1.000
_cell.angle_alpha   90.00
_cell.angle_beta   90.00
_cell.angle_gamma   90.00
#
_symmetry.space_group_name_H-M   'P 1'
#
loop_
_entity.id
_entity.type
_entity.pdbx_description
1 polymer ?
#
loop_
_entity_poly.entity_id
_entity_poly.type
_entity_poly.pdbx_seq_one_letter_code
_entity_poly.pdbx_strand_id
1 'polypeptide(L)'
;MNAKHAPEVRLAHGGGLRGAWLDGVRVFKGVRYAQPPFGALRFEAPMPVPGWTGVRDASSFGPVAFQWPRDPQAQDDPRGGEDALRLNIWAPDAPPGAHLPVMVWVHGGGFFRGGTSDPLYDGASFARQGVVFVSIQYRLGVDGFAHLPSAPDNRGLLDQLAALQWVQAFISAWGGDPERVTVFGQSAGAGALACLMGMPASRGLFHRAILQSPSIACQSVDEATVAFRAIASVAGIEPTRLAMAAAPITVLLQAVHALASDPRLRKAHGMSARNLFPLRPVVDGQILRAEPLQAMADEWTAAPRRLQILVGSNAQEMRLYYVPTDALSRLTATDLEDFVREAGLPMPAGQESPGAALCALQSEYFYSTPARRIAELADAHLGPAYRYLFSWRSPQCGGRLGAAHGVELPFVFANLHTPMGREFAGAAAPGELAREMHEAWARFAKEGDPGWPAHTSARPWTRTFDGPSRKVASAHSQPMSPIESREAVFMSRQNTALSVEEVREALVGVLGESRVLQDPGRLEAHSGDWSEAKRVRPSLVICPRTPQEVASALAVCSRLGQQVVVQGGLTGLAGGATPCNGEIALSLARLNAVEDLDEVAGTVRVQAGVVLEELQQWVEKRDWTFPLDLGARGSCHVGGNAATNAGGNRVIRFGTMRERVLGLEVALPDGRLLSMLNRVTKNTTGIDLKHLFIGSEGTLGVITRLDLKLSPKPTSSSTALCALPSFEAATQLVRDLQRALPALSAFEVMWSDYLAAATQITSLRRPFEEDHPVYVLIETLGADDLADREALERALGQALDSGLVADVIVAQSVEDSRRLWTYREAVGELLGALKPFAAFDVGIPMSRMQEFVEQVGRDLRQLFPDQKHLFFGHIGDGNLHVLSGPHSANGSLHEIEKMVYLATERAGGCISAEHGIGVVKKEFLPHSRTGEELDAMRSLKLLFDPANILNAGRVFDAA
;
A
#
# COMPACT_ATOMS: atom_id res chain seq x y z
N MET A 1 -15.67 63.66 15.75
CA MET A 1 -14.92 62.95 14.70
C MET A 1 -13.43 63.15 14.97
N ASN A 2 -12.76 62.17 15.57
CA ASN A 2 -11.29 62.10 15.53
C ASN A 2 -10.97 61.13 14.39
N ALA A 3 -10.27 61.59 13.36
CA ALA A 3 -9.79 60.72 12.29
C ALA A 3 -8.86 59.66 12.92
N LYS A 4 -9.34 58.42 13.06
CA LYS A 4 -8.48 57.31 13.49
C LYS A 4 -7.36 57.22 12.45
N HIS A 5 -6.11 57.36 12.90
CA HIS A 5 -4.95 57.15 12.04
C HIS A 5 -5.00 55.72 11.48
N ALA A 6 -4.46 55.51 10.28
CA ALA A 6 -4.39 54.18 9.67
C ALA A 6 -3.76 53.19 10.65
N PRO A 7 -4.35 51.99 10.85
CA PRO A 7 -3.84 51.05 11.84
C PRO A 7 -2.47 50.55 11.39
N GLU A 8 -1.49 50.61 12.29
CA GLU A 8 -0.14 50.07 12.06
C GLU A 8 0.14 48.92 13.01
N VAL A 9 0.82 47.88 12.51
CA VAL A 9 1.26 46.72 13.27
C VAL A 9 2.76 46.51 13.05
N ARG A 10 3.49 46.16 14.11
CA ARG A 10 4.92 45.85 14.04
C ARG A 10 5.13 44.36 14.25
N LEU A 11 5.87 43.73 13.34
CA LEU A 11 6.25 42.32 13.40
C LEU A 11 7.48 42.10 14.27
N ALA A 12 7.68 40.88 14.75
CA ALA A 12 8.77 40.52 15.66
C ALA A 12 10.17 40.80 15.07
N HIS A 13 10.33 40.73 13.75
CA HIS A 13 11.59 41.07 13.07
C HIS A 13 11.79 42.59 12.84
N GLY A 14 10.95 43.45 13.42
CA GLY A 14 11.07 44.91 13.38
C GLY A 14 10.38 45.63 12.21
N GLY A 15 9.80 44.90 11.26
CA GLY A 15 9.09 45.47 10.11
C GLY A 15 7.68 45.91 10.47
N GLY A 16 7.26 47.08 9.98
CA GLY A 16 5.91 47.61 10.14
C GLY A 16 5.02 47.34 8.93
N LEU A 17 3.72 47.20 9.19
CA LEU A 17 2.66 47.13 8.18
C LEU A 17 1.61 48.18 8.48
N ARG A 18 1.12 48.87 7.46
CA ARG A 18 0.01 49.85 7.55
C ARG A 18 -1.22 49.31 6.84
N GLY A 19 -2.32 49.17 7.57
CA GLY A 19 -3.61 48.72 7.06
C GLY A 19 -4.61 49.87 6.91
N ALA A 20 -5.90 49.52 6.90
CA ALA A 20 -7.01 50.46 6.86
C ALA A 20 -8.08 50.12 7.91
N TRP A 21 -8.88 51.12 8.29
CA TRP A 21 -10.11 50.90 9.06
C TRP A 21 -11.28 50.66 8.11
N LEU A 22 -12.04 49.59 8.32
CA LEU A 22 -13.29 49.31 7.61
C LEU A 22 -14.36 48.98 8.65
N ASP A 23 -15.33 49.88 8.84
CA ASP A 23 -16.47 49.70 9.75
C ASP A 23 -16.09 49.16 11.15
N GLY A 24 -15.05 49.73 11.75
CA GLY A 24 -14.56 49.34 13.08
C GLY A 24 -13.62 48.13 13.11
N VAL A 25 -13.31 47.52 11.97
CA VAL A 25 -12.34 46.42 11.81
C VAL A 25 -11.02 46.96 11.27
N ARG A 26 -9.89 46.45 11.77
CA ARG A 26 -8.57 46.71 11.20
C ARG A 26 -8.31 45.71 10.08
N VAL A 27 -8.01 46.19 8.89
CA VAL A 27 -7.88 45.35 7.69
C VAL A 27 -6.49 45.55 7.08
N PHE A 28 -5.79 44.44 6.87
CA PHE A 28 -4.47 44.38 6.26
C PHE A 28 -4.53 43.41 5.08
N LYS A 29 -4.25 43.88 3.87
CA LYS A 29 -4.37 43.12 2.63
C LYS A 29 -3.01 43.02 1.96
N GLY A 30 -2.79 41.92 1.25
CA GLY A 30 -1.58 41.70 0.47
C GLY A 30 -0.30 41.57 1.32
N VAL A 31 -0.36 41.03 2.53
CA VAL A 31 0.85 40.79 3.35
C VAL A 31 1.63 39.61 2.76
N ARG A 32 2.94 39.75 2.48
CA ARG A 32 3.77 38.63 1.99
C ARG A 32 4.10 37.69 3.14
N TYR A 33 3.83 36.39 2.97
CA TYR A 33 4.32 35.35 3.87
C TYR A 33 5.53 34.59 3.30
N ALA A 34 5.73 34.64 1.98
CA ALA A 34 6.88 34.09 1.28
C ALA A 34 7.34 35.03 0.15
N GLN A 35 8.55 34.80 -0.36
CA GLN A 35 9.08 35.51 -1.53
C GLN A 35 8.27 35.18 -2.80
N PRO A 36 8.23 36.08 -3.81
CA PRO A 36 7.58 35.80 -5.08
C PRO A 36 8.12 34.51 -5.71
N PRO A 37 7.29 33.49 -5.99
CA PRO A 37 7.74 32.18 -6.43
C PRO A 37 7.98 32.10 -7.95
N PHE A 38 8.60 33.13 -8.51
CA PHE A 38 8.89 33.28 -9.95
C PHE A 38 10.37 33.64 -10.18
N GLY A 39 10.77 33.74 -11.45
CA GLY A 39 12.17 33.82 -11.83
C GLY A 39 12.93 32.56 -11.40
N ALA A 40 14.05 32.72 -10.69
CA ALA A 40 14.84 31.60 -10.18
C ALA A 40 14.11 30.73 -9.14
N LEU A 41 13.03 31.24 -8.53
CA LEU A 41 12.23 30.50 -7.54
C LEU A 41 11.03 29.78 -8.15
N ARG A 42 10.82 29.86 -9.48
CA ARG A 42 9.70 29.19 -10.13
C ARG A 42 9.85 27.67 -10.01
N PHE A 43 8.79 27.04 -9.52
CA PHE A 43 8.71 25.61 -9.18
C PHE A 43 9.53 25.15 -7.96
N GLU A 44 10.10 26.07 -7.18
CA GLU A 44 10.75 25.72 -5.91
C GLU A 44 9.76 25.76 -4.73
N ALA A 45 10.18 25.19 -3.59
CA ALA A 45 9.46 25.36 -2.33
C ALA A 45 9.41 26.86 -1.92
N PRO A 46 8.37 27.31 -1.20
CA PRO A 46 8.25 28.72 -0.79
C PRO A 46 9.42 29.14 0.11
N MET A 47 9.99 30.32 -0.17
CA MET A 47 11.11 30.87 0.60
C MET A 47 10.64 31.97 1.55
N PRO A 48 11.12 32.01 2.82
CA PRO A 48 10.73 33.04 3.77
C PRO A 48 11.06 34.46 3.29
N VAL A 49 10.19 35.42 3.68
CA VAL A 49 10.44 36.85 3.43
C VAL A 49 11.53 37.33 4.39
N PRO A 50 12.64 37.92 3.90
CA PRO A 50 13.62 38.55 4.77
C PRO A 50 13.00 39.68 5.60
N GLY A 51 13.45 39.81 6.86
CA GLY A 51 13.06 40.93 7.72
C GLY A 51 13.39 42.27 7.07
N TRP A 52 12.58 43.30 7.34
CA TRP A 52 12.78 44.66 6.84
C TRP A 52 12.61 45.70 7.95
N THR A 53 13.13 46.89 7.71
CA THR A 53 12.93 48.08 8.56
C THR A 53 11.92 49.03 7.93
N GLY A 54 11.18 49.79 8.75
CA GLY A 54 10.18 50.74 8.28
C GLY A 54 8.80 50.10 8.03
N VAL A 55 7.88 50.89 7.46
CA VAL A 55 6.46 50.51 7.30
C VAL A 55 6.15 50.23 5.82
N ARG A 56 5.59 49.06 5.51
CA ARG A 56 5.06 48.71 4.18
C ARG A 56 3.54 48.87 4.15
N ASP A 57 3.01 49.30 3.01
CA ASP A 57 1.57 49.37 2.82
C ASP A 57 0.95 47.98 2.70
N ALA A 58 -0.15 47.78 3.39
CA ALA A 58 -0.99 46.59 3.38
C ALA A 58 -2.47 47.01 3.32
N SER A 59 -2.80 48.06 2.56
CA SER A 59 -4.18 48.56 2.44
C SER A 59 -4.96 47.88 1.30
N SER A 60 -4.24 47.26 0.35
CA SER A 60 -4.79 46.73 -0.90
C SER A 60 -4.43 45.25 -1.10
N PHE A 61 -5.28 44.51 -1.81
CA PHE A 61 -5.01 43.11 -2.12
C PHE A 61 -3.76 42.97 -2.99
N GLY A 62 -2.98 41.92 -2.72
CA GLY A 62 -1.95 41.46 -3.65
C GLY A 62 -2.56 40.69 -4.84
N PRO A 63 -1.76 40.34 -5.85
CA PRO A 63 -2.25 39.56 -6.98
C PRO A 63 -2.69 38.16 -6.53
N VAL A 64 -3.71 37.63 -7.19
CA VAL A 64 -4.05 36.20 -7.10
C VAL A 64 -3.05 35.37 -7.91
N ALA A 65 -3.02 34.05 -7.71
CA ALA A 65 -2.23 33.18 -8.57
C ALA A 65 -2.75 33.22 -10.01
N PHE A 66 -1.83 33.03 -10.96
CA PHE A 66 -2.14 32.96 -12.38
C PHE A 66 -3.21 31.90 -12.65
N GLN A 67 -4.28 32.31 -13.33
CA GLN A 67 -5.43 31.46 -13.64
C GLN A 67 -6.20 31.97 -14.86
N TRP A 68 -6.85 31.04 -15.57
CA TRP A 68 -7.73 31.39 -16.69
C TRP A 68 -9.03 32.05 -16.18
N PRO A 69 -9.54 33.11 -16.83
CA PRO A 69 -10.81 33.74 -16.46
C PRO A 69 -11.98 32.75 -16.42
N ARG A 70 -12.94 33.01 -15.52
CA ARG A 70 -14.24 32.29 -15.51
C ARG A 70 -15.24 32.86 -16.51
N ASP A 71 -15.15 34.16 -16.77
CA ASP A 71 -16.05 34.87 -17.67
C ASP A 71 -15.69 34.54 -19.12
N PRO A 72 -16.60 33.93 -19.91
CA PRO A 72 -16.38 33.67 -21.33
C PRO A 72 -16.22 34.96 -22.17
N GLN A 73 -16.63 36.12 -21.64
CA GLN A 73 -16.49 37.42 -22.29
C GLN A 73 -15.20 38.15 -21.90
N ALA A 74 -14.41 37.61 -20.97
CA ALA A 74 -13.09 38.16 -20.70
C ALA A 74 -12.23 38.04 -21.97
N GLN A 75 -11.67 39.16 -22.44
CA GLN A 75 -10.58 39.14 -23.43
C GLN A 75 -9.51 38.17 -22.91
N ASP A 76 -8.92 37.33 -23.76
CA ASP A 76 -8.02 36.19 -23.48
C ASP A 76 -6.76 36.50 -22.63
N ASP A 77 -6.93 37.20 -21.51
CA ASP A 77 -5.92 37.75 -20.63
C ASP A 77 -6.00 37.02 -19.27
N PRO A 78 -4.91 36.36 -18.85
CA PRO A 78 -4.90 35.60 -17.62
C PRO A 78 -5.03 36.52 -16.41
N ARG A 79 -5.80 36.10 -15.40
CA ARG A 79 -5.86 36.82 -14.13
C ARG A 79 -4.67 36.42 -13.26
N GLY A 80 -4.16 37.36 -12.47
CA GLY A 80 -3.18 37.09 -11.42
C GLY A 80 -1.81 37.69 -11.70
N GLY A 81 -0.82 37.26 -10.92
CA GLY A 81 0.55 37.76 -11.05
C GLY A 81 1.56 36.89 -10.31
N GLU A 82 2.84 37.17 -10.56
CA GLU A 82 3.98 36.39 -10.05
C GLU A 82 4.13 36.43 -8.52
N ASP A 83 3.55 37.43 -7.86
CA ASP A 83 3.77 37.72 -6.44
C ASP A 83 2.55 37.32 -5.58
N ALA A 84 2.06 36.10 -5.83
CA ALA A 84 0.78 35.59 -5.32
C ALA A 84 0.83 35.00 -3.90
N LEU A 85 2.00 34.82 -3.27
CA LEU A 85 2.13 34.24 -1.92
C LEU A 85 1.82 35.30 -0.84
N ARG A 86 0.52 35.58 -0.70
CA ARG A 86 -0.03 36.68 0.09
C ARG A 86 -1.07 36.20 1.08
N LEU A 87 -1.22 36.92 2.18
CA LEU A 87 -2.33 36.76 3.11
C LEU A 87 -3.02 38.10 3.38
N ASN A 88 -4.27 38.02 3.82
CA ASN A 88 -5.06 39.17 4.22
C ASN A 88 -5.61 38.91 5.63
N ILE A 89 -5.68 39.95 6.46
CA ILE A 89 -6.03 39.88 7.88
C ILE A 89 -7.13 40.89 8.17
N TRP A 90 -8.22 40.43 8.78
CA TRP A 90 -9.26 41.26 9.37
C TRP A 90 -9.24 41.00 10.88
N ALA A 91 -8.97 42.04 11.66
CA ALA A 91 -8.77 41.91 13.09
C ALA A 91 -9.67 42.90 13.86
N PRO A 92 -10.19 42.52 15.03
CA PRO A 92 -10.83 43.45 15.95
C PRO A 92 -9.86 44.59 16.37
N ASP A 93 -10.41 45.66 16.91
CA ASP A 93 -9.63 46.70 17.59
C ASP A 93 -9.12 46.18 18.95
N ALA A 94 -8.04 45.40 18.90
CA ALA A 94 -7.45 44.73 20.05
C ALA A 94 -5.93 44.93 20.07
N PRO A 95 -5.32 45.08 21.25
CA PRO A 95 -3.87 45.21 21.35
C PRO A 95 -3.16 43.90 20.93
N PRO A 96 -1.87 43.97 20.58
CA PRO A 96 -1.05 42.77 20.43
C PRO A 96 -1.12 41.88 21.67
N GLY A 97 -1.20 40.55 21.48
CA GLY A 97 -1.29 39.60 22.59
C GLY A 97 -2.66 39.52 23.29
N ALA A 98 -3.75 39.97 22.67
CA ALA A 98 -5.10 39.85 23.23
C ALA A 98 -5.67 38.42 23.28
N HIS A 99 -4.95 37.42 22.79
CA HIS A 99 -5.32 35.99 22.77
C HIS A 99 -6.69 35.68 22.13
N LEU A 100 -7.00 36.39 21.04
CA LEU A 100 -8.22 36.18 20.26
C LEU A 100 -8.13 34.90 19.41
N PRO A 101 -9.23 34.14 19.24
CA PRO A 101 -9.24 33.00 18.34
C PRO A 101 -8.93 33.44 16.90
N VAL A 102 -8.19 32.60 16.18
CA VAL A 102 -7.76 32.85 14.80
C VAL A 102 -8.48 31.89 13.87
N MET A 103 -9.03 32.39 12.77
CA MET A 103 -9.58 31.57 11.68
C MET A 103 -8.80 31.79 10.40
N VAL A 104 -8.26 30.72 9.81
CA VAL A 104 -7.45 30.78 8.58
C VAL A 104 -8.20 30.10 7.43
N TRP A 105 -8.58 30.89 6.43
CA TRP A 105 -9.34 30.47 5.25
C TRP A 105 -8.44 30.00 4.11
N VAL A 106 -8.69 28.78 3.64
CA VAL A 106 -8.09 28.17 2.44
C VAL A 106 -9.16 28.02 1.36
N HIS A 107 -9.06 28.83 0.30
CA HIS A 107 -10.09 28.86 -0.74
C HIS A 107 -10.11 27.60 -1.62
N GLY A 108 -11.27 27.28 -2.19
CA GLY A 108 -11.44 26.21 -3.17
C GLY A 108 -11.07 26.62 -4.60
N GLY A 109 -11.56 25.85 -5.58
CA GLY A 109 -11.38 26.12 -7.01
C GLY A 109 -10.60 25.05 -7.79
N GLY A 110 -10.67 23.79 -7.35
CA GLY A 110 -10.15 22.64 -8.10
C GLY A 110 -8.62 22.61 -8.24
N PHE A 111 -7.88 23.33 -7.40
CA PHE A 111 -6.41 23.47 -7.43
C PHE A 111 -5.82 24.26 -8.61
N PHE A 112 -6.63 24.81 -9.52
CA PHE A 112 -6.13 25.60 -10.67
C PHE A 112 -6.77 26.98 -10.83
N ARG A 113 -7.73 27.34 -9.96
CA ARG A 113 -8.33 28.67 -9.89
C ARG A 113 -8.77 29.00 -8.46
N GLY A 114 -9.12 30.25 -8.20
CA GLY A 114 -9.53 30.77 -6.89
C GLY A 114 -8.75 32.02 -6.49
N GLY A 115 -9.32 32.82 -5.60
CA GLY A 115 -8.70 34.08 -5.18
C GLY A 115 -9.28 34.60 -3.88
N THR A 116 -8.42 34.95 -2.93
CA THR A 116 -8.82 35.52 -1.62
C THR A 116 -9.32 36.96 -1.69
N SER A 117 -9.13 37.63 -2.82
CA SER A 117 -9.61 38.99 -3.08
C SER A 117 -11.09 39.04 -3.50
N ASP A 118 -11.76 37.89 -3.63
CA ASP A 118 -13.19 37.86 -3.92
C ASP A 118 -13.99 38.41 -2.73
N PRO A 119 -14.92 39.38 -2.93
CA PRO A 119 -15.72 39.94 -1.84
C PRO A 119 -16.49 38.91 -1.02
N LEU A 120 -16.79 37.73 -1.57
CA LEU A 120 -17.44 36.66 -0.80
C LEU A 120 -16.61 36.26 0.43
N TYR A 121 -15.27 36.27 0.31
CA TYR A 121 -14.35 35.85 1.35
C TYR A 121 -13.92 36.98 2.29
N ASP A 122 -14.60 38.14 2.26
CA ASP A 122 -14.33 39.22 3.21
C ASP A 122 -14.61 38.76 4.65
N GLY A 123 -13.57 38.82 5.50
CA GLY A 123 -13.58 38.33 6.87
C GLY A 123 -14.15 39.29 7.91
N ALA A 124 -14.64 40.47 7.52
CA ALA A 124 -15.07 41.50 8.47
C ALA A 124 -16.18 41.01 9.42
N SER A 125 -17.10 40.16 8.96
CA SER A 125 -18.17 39.60 9.79
C SER A 125 -17.62 38.75 10.96
N PHE A 126 -16.60 37.92 10.70
CA PHE A 126 -15.89 37.18 11.76
C PHE A 126 -15.12 38.12 12.70
N ALA A 127 -14.45 39.14 12.15
CA ALA A 127 -13.72 40.12 12.95
C ALA A 127 -14.63 40.92 13.90
N ARG A 128 -15.83 41.30 13.47
CA ARG A 128 -16.81 41.95 14.37
C ARG A 128 -17.29 41.03 15.49
N GLN A 129 -17.14 39.72 15.34
CA GLN A 129 -17.40 38.74 16.40
C GLN A 129 -16.18 38.46 17.29
N GLY A 130 -15.08 39.21 17.18
CA GLY A 130 -13.91 39.00 18.04
C GLY A 130 -12.99 37.85 17.58
N VAL A 131 -13.00 37.51 16.30
CA VAL A 131 -12.10 36.52 15.68
C VAL A 131 -11.06 37.26 14.83
N VAL A 132 -9.79 36.88 14.89
CA VAL A 132 -8.81 37.33 13.89
C VAL A 132 -8.94 36.44 12.67
N PHE A 133 -9.42 36.98 11.57
CA PHE A 133 -9.61 36.24 10.32
C PHE A 133 -8.40 36.45 9.41
N VAL A 134 -7.88 35.36 8.85
CA VAL A 134 -6.80 35.34 7.88
C VAL A 134 -7.25 34.60 6.63
N SER A 135 -7.04 35.13 5.43
CA SER A 135 -7.17 34.36 4.17
C SER A 135 -5.82 34.21 3.49
N ILE A 136 -5.56 33.01 2.96
CA ILE A 136 -4.28 32.68 2.32
C ILE A 136 -4.42 32.52 0.81
N GLN A 137 -3.57 33.22 0.07
CA GLN A 137 -3.40 33.06 -1.37
C GLN A 137 -2.15 32.21 -1.62
N TYR A 138 -2.30 31.11 -2.35
CA TYR A 138 -1.24 30.14 -2.64
C TYR A 138 -1.15 29.84 -4.15
N ARG A 139 -0.07 29.19 -4.61
CA ARG A 139 0.06 28.81 -6.02
C ARG A 139 -0.98 27.77 -6.43
N LEU A 140 -1.40 27.86 -7.68
CA LEU A 140 -2.41 27.01 -8.31
C LEU A 140 -1.87 26.46 -9.64
N GLY A 141 -2.59 25.53 -10.25
CA GLY A 141 -2.31 25.05 -11.60
C GLY A 141 -0.93 24.40 -11.70
N VAL A 142 -0.22 24.67 -12.80
CA VAL A 142 1.11 24.10 -13.05
C VAL A 142 2.10 24.51 -11.95
N ASP A 143 2.08 25.77 -11.53
CA ASP A 143 3.01 26.29 -10.53
C ASP A 143 2.76 25.73 -9.12
N GLY A 144 1.53 25.27 -8.83
CA GLY A 144 1.15 24.73 -7.52
C GLY A 144 1.11 23.21 -7.42
N PHE A 145 0.59 22.51 -8.44
CA PHE A 145 0.14 21.11 -8.32
C PHE A 145 0.50 20.19 -9.50
N ALA A 146 1.21 20.66 -10.52
CA ALA A 146 1.69 19.76 -11.59
C ALA A 146 2.94 19.00 -11.14
N HIS A 147 3.01 17.70 -11.41
CA HIS A 147 4.26 16.97 -11.24
C HIS A 147 5.30 17.43 -12.25
N LEU A 148 6.48 17.80 -11.76
CA LEU A 148 7.59 18.31 -12.56
C LEU A 148 8.87 17.58 -12.11
N PRO A 149 9.50 16.76 -12.97
CA PRO A 149 10.71 16.05 -12.61
C PRO A 149 11.78 17.01 -12.04
N SER A 150 12.40 16.60 -10.93
CA SER A 150 13.42 17.40 -10.21
C SER A 150 12.92 18.73 -9.61
N ALA A 151 11.61 18.89 -9.39
CA ALA A 151 11.05 19.99 -8.60
C ALA A 151 10.17 19.43 -7.47
N PRO A 152 10.14 20.04 -6.27
CA PRO A 152 9.34 19.53 -5.14
C PRO A 152 7.86 19.49 -5.50
N ASP A 153 7.21 18.33 -5.40
CA ASP A 153 5.77 18.25 -5.59
C ASP A 153 4.99 19.01 -4.51
N ASN A 154 3.68 19.17 -4.73
CA ASN A 154 2.79 19.79 -3.76
C ASN A 154 3.19 21.21 -3.33
N ARG A 155 3.81 22.00 -4.21
CA ARG A 155 4.16 23.42 -3.99
C ARG A 155 3.01 24.23 -3.41
N GLY A 156 1.78 24.02 -3.86
CA GLY A 156 0.60 24.66 -3.31
C GLY A 156 0.30 24.25 -1.85
N LEU A 157 0.55 23.00 -1.44
CA LEU A 157 0.45 22.58 -0.03
C LEU A 157 1.61 23.16 0.79
N LEU A 158 2.82 23.20 0.24
CA LEU A 158 3.97 23.83 0.88
C LEU A 158 3.75 25.33 1.10
N ASP A 159 3.12 26.01 0.16
CA ASP A 159 2.73 27.42 0.29
C ASP A 159 1.75 27.63 1.46
N GLN A 160 0.77 26.73 1.61
CA GLN A 160 -0.19 26.78 2.71
C GLN A 160 0.50 26.49 4.06
N LEU A 161 1.43 25.53 4.08
CA LEU A 161 2.25 25.23 5.25
C LEU A 161 3.08 26.45 5.68
N ALA A 162 3.75 27.12 4.74
CA ALA A 162 4.51 28.33 4.99
C ALA A 162 3.63 29.48 5.50
N ALA A 163 2.41 29.62 4.97
CA ALA A 163 1.45 30.61 5.46
C ALA A 163 1.01 30.33 6.90
N LEU A 164 0.76 29.06 7.26
CA LEU A 164 0.41 28.67 8.62
C LEU A 164 1.57 28.88 9.61
N GLN A 165 2.81 28.57 9.19
CA GLN A 165 4.01 28.89 9.96
C GLN A 165 4.16 30.40 10.17
N TRP A 166 3.84 31.22 9.16
CA TRP A 166 3.81 32.67 9.28
C TRP A 166 2.74 33.13 10.29
N VAL A 167 1.53 32.54 10.25
CA VAL A 167 0.46 32.84 11.21
C VAL A 167 0.93 32.55 12.63
N GLN A 168 1.52 31.37 12.85
CA GLN A 168 2.11 30.99 14.14
C GLN A 168 3.14 32.00 14.64
N ALA A 169 4.01 32.49 13.75
CA ALA A 169 5.07 33.42 14.11
C ALA A 169 4.59 34.87 14.39
N PHE A 170 3.51 35.33 13.76
CA PHE A 170 3.22 36.77 13.68
C PHE A 170 1.80 37.20 14.04
N ILE A 171 0.82 36.29 14.13
CA ILE A 171 -0.59 36.68 14.27
C ILE A 171 -0.91 37.41 15.59
N SER A 172 -0.10 37.20 16.63
CA SER A 172 -0.22 37.92 17.90
C SER A 172 -0.09 39.44 17.76
N ALA A 173 0.56 39.94 16.70
CA ALA A 173 0.65 41.36 16.42
C ALA A 173 -0.71 42.00 16.08
N TRP A 174 -1.69 41.19 15.66
CA TRP A 174 -3.09 41.57 15.46
C TRP A 174 -4.00 41.19 16.64
N GLY A 175 -3.42 40.70 17.74
CA GLY A 175 -4.14 40.23 18.93
C GLY A 175 -4.59 38.76 18.85
N GLY A 176 -4.23 38.04 17.78
CA GLY A 176 -4.56 36.63 17.62
C GLY A 176 -3.72 35.70 18.51
N ASP A 177 -4.30 34.55 18.87
CA ASP A 177 -3.64 33.51 19.64
C ASP A 177 -3.13 32.39 18.72
N PRO A 178 -1.80 32.18 18.60
CA PRO A 178 -1.22 31.10 17.81
C PRO A 178 -1.64 29.70 18.31
N GLU A 179 -2.01 29.57 19.58
CA GLU A 179 -2.49 28.31 20.17
C GLU A 179 -3.99 28.07 19.93
N ARG A 180 -4.71 29.04 19.34
CA ARG A 180 -6.14 28.94 19.04
C ARG A 180 -6.44 29.19 17.56
N VAL A 181 -5.71 28.50 16.69
CA VAL A 181 -5.86 28.55 15.22
C VAL A 181 -6.83 27.48 14.70
N THR A 182 -7.97 27.93 14.18
CA THR A 182 -8.90 27.11 13.39
C THR A 182 -8.61 27.31 11.91
N VAL A 183 -8.19 26.24 11.22
CA VAL A 183 -8.12 26.25 9.75
C VAL A 183 -9.48 25.87 9.17
N PHE A 184 -9.88 26.50 8.08
CA PHE A 184 -11.08 26.10 7.37
C PHE A 184 -10.99 26.36 5.88
N GLY A 185 -11.66 25.53 5.11
CA GLY A 185 -11.57 25.57 3.66
C GLY A 185 -12.77 24.93 3.01
N GLN A 186 -12.89 25.14 1.70
CA GLN A 186 -13.96 24.58 0.89
C GLN A 186 -13.42 23.88 -0.36
N SER A 187 -14.07 22.78 -0.79
CA SER A 187 -13.70 22.05 -2.01
C SER A 187 -12.24 21.61 -1.99
N ALA A 188 -11.47 21.94 -3.02
CA ALA A 188 -10.02 21.76 -3.07
C ALA A 188 -9.27 22.37 -1.87
N GLY A 189 -9.74 23.46 -1.28
CA GLY A 189 -9.17 24.02 -0.05
C GLY A 189 -9.40 23.10 1.15
N ALA A 190 -10.59 22.52 1.29
CA ALA A 190 -10.86 21.49 2.29
C ALA A 190 -10.07 20.20 2.02
N GLY A 191 -9.90 19.81 0.75
CA GLY A 191 -9.02 18.72 0.34
C GLY A 191 -7.56 18.94 0.72
N ALA A 192 -7.06 20.17 0.53
CA ALA A 192 -5.73 20.56 0.97
C ALA A 192 -5.59 20.50 2.49
N LEU A 193 -6.60 20.92 3.25
CA LEU A 193 -6.63 20.75 4.70
C LEU A 193 -6.62 19.27 5.12
N ALA A 194 -7.34 18.39 4.40
CA ALA A 194 -7.26 16.95 4.63
C ALA A 194 -5.84 16.41 4.43
N CYS A 195 -5.14 16.85 3.39
CA CYS A 195 -3.72 16.52 3.18
C CYS A 195 -2.86 17.05 4.34
N LEU A 196 -2.99 18.33 4.70
CA LEU A 196 -2.22 18.96 5.78
C LEU A 196 -2.43 18.26 7.12
N MET A 197 -3.64 17.78 7.43
CA MET A 197 -3.92 17.01 8.66
C MET A 197 -3.21 15.65 8.71
N GLY A 198 -2.86 15.07 7.56
CA GLY A 198 -2.05 13.85 7.44
C GLY A 198 -0.54 14.12 7.24
N MET A 199 -0.13 15.37 7.11
CA MET A 199 1.29 15.74 6.93
C MET A 199 1.96 15.96 8.29
N PRO A 200 3.06 15.25 8.62
CA PRO A 200 3.81 15.48 9.86
C PRO A 200 4.33 16.91 10.03
N ALA A 201 4.62 17.61 8.92
CA ALA A 201 5.10 18.98 8.95
C ALA A 201 4.06 20.00 9.47
N SER A 202 2.77 19.63 9.53
CA SER A 202 1.70 20.50 10.04
C SER A 202 1.54 20.48 11.56
N ARG A 203 2.33 19.66 12.28
CA ARG A 203 2.24 19.49 13.74
C ARG A 203 2.30 20.83 14.45
N GLY A 204 1.33 21.07 15.33
CA GLY A 204 1.25 22.28 16.16
C GLY A 204 0.82 23.55 15.42
N LEU A 205 0.54 23.52 14.12
CA LEU A 205 0.17 24.74 13.39
C LEU A 205 -1.30 25.13 13.55
N PHE A 206 -2.17 24.20 13.94
CA PHE A 206 -3.59 24.42 14.21
C PHE A 206 -4.16 23.31 15.10
N HIS A 207 -5.23 23.63 15.83
CA HIS A 207 -5.90 22.74 16.79
C HIS A 207 -7.37 22.47 16.44
N ARG A 208 -7.91 23.15 15.42
CA ARG A 208 -9.27 22.92 14.90
C ARG A 208 -9.28 22.98 13.38
N ALA A 209 -10.13 22.18 12.76
CA ALA A 209 -10.37 22.21 11.32
C ALA A 209 -11.86 22.22 10.98
N ILE A 210 -12.24 23.06 10.01
CA ILE A 210 -13.57 23.03 9.38
C ILE A 210 -13.43 22.68 7.89
N LEU A 211 -14.01 21.56 7.47
CA LEU A 211 -13.93 21.05 6.10
C LEU A 211 -15.30 21.14 5.42
N GLN A 212 -15.43 22.04 4.44
CA GLN A 212 -16.65 22.26 3.68
C GLN A 212 -16.54 21.58 2.32
N SER A 213 -17.32 20.53 2.08
CA SER A 213 -17.26 19.74 0.84
C SER A 213 -15.83 19.26 0.52
N PRO A 214 -15.16 18.49 1.41
CA PRO A 214 -13.78 18.08 1.20
C PRO A 214 -13.64 17.14 -0.01
N SER A 215 -12.94 17.60 -1.04
CA SER A 215 -12.51 16.75 -2.16
C SER A 215 -11.11 16.22 -1.88
N ILE A 216 -11.03 14.96 -1.45
CA ILE A 216 -9.78 14.34 -0.96
C ILE A 216 -9.04 13.53 -2.02
N ALA A 217 -9.52 13.51 -3.26
CA ALA A 217 -8.82 12.79 -4.33
C ALA A 217 -7.44 13.42 -4.53
N CYS A 218 -6.39 12.60 -4.43
CA CYS A 218 -5.03 12.95 -4.82
C CYS A 218 -4.67 12.26 -6.14
N GLN A 219 -3.39 12.25 -6.49
CA GLN A 219 -2.87 11.52 -7.64
C GLN A 219 -1.58 10.83 -7.25
N SER A 220 -1.38 9.59 -7.72
CA SER A 220 -0.06 8.96 -7.64
C SER A 220 0.94 9.70 -8.53
N VAL A 221 2.24 9.43 -8.34
CA VAL A 221 3.28 10.00 -9.21
C VAL A 221 3.04 9.64 -10.69
N ASP A 222 2.53 8.45 -10.97
CA ASP A 222 2.20 8.02 -12.34
C ASP A 222 1.03 8.82 -12.93
N GLU A 223 -0.06 8.98 -12.17
CA GLU A 223 -1.20 9.78 -12.62
C GLU A 223 -0.82 11.25 -12.82
N ALA A 224 0.02 11.78 -11.93
CA ALA A 224 0.53 13.14 -12.04
C ALA A 224 1.48 13.31 -13.24
N THR A 225 2.24 12.28 -13.58
CA THR A 225 3.07 12.22 -14.80
C THR A 225 2.20 12.20 -16.06
N VAL A 226 1.07 11.49 -16.05
CA VAL A 226 0.08 11.53 -17.15
C VAL A 226 -0.50 12.94 -17.30
N ALA A 227 -0.92 13.57 -16.21
CA ALA A 227 -1.43 14.94 -16.23
C ALA A 227 -0.39 15.95 -16.76
N PHE A 228 0.87 15.82 -16.32
CA PHE A 228 1.99 16.63 -16.81
C PHE A 228 2.20 16.51 -18.32
N ARG A 229 2.22 15.29 -18.85
CA ARG A 229 2.34 15.03 -20.30
C ARG A 229 1.12 15.54 -21.07
N ALA A 230 -0.08 15.39 -20.53
CA ALA A 230 -1.31 15.91 -21.13
C ALA A 230 -1.25 17.44 -21.27
N ILE A 231 -0.85 18.16 -20.21
CA ILE A 231 -0.70 19.61 -20.23
C ILE A 231 0.36 20.02 -21.26
N ALA A 232 1.52 19.37 -21.28
CA ALA A 232 2.57 19.64 -22.27
C ALA A 232 2.09 19.46 -23.70
N SER A 233 1.37 18.35 -23.96
CA SER A 233 0.82 18.03 -25.27
C SER A 233 -0.23 19.04 -25.73
N VAL A 234 -1.17 19.43 -24.86
CA VAL A 234 -2.20 20.43 -25.20
C VAL A 234 -1.58 21.82 -25.37
N ALA A 235 -0.52 22.13 -24.62
CA ALA A 235 0.24 23.36 -24.75
C ALA A 235 1.16 23.40 -25.99
N GLY A 236 1.38 22.27 -26.68
CA GLY A 236 2.30 22.19 -27.81
C GLY A 236 3.77 22.38 -27.44
N ILE A 237 4.18 21.93 -26.25
CA ILE A 237 5.54 22.03 -25.73
C ILE A 237 6.10 20.66 -25.34
N GLU A 238 7.42 20.56 -25.24
CA GLU A 238 8.08 19.36 -24.71
C GLU A 238 7.69 19.11 -23.24
N PRO A 239 7.48 17.85 -22.81
CA PRO A 239 7.13 17.49 -21.44
C PRO A 239 8.39 17.53 -20.54
N THR A 240 8.97 18.72 -20.36
CA THR A 240 10.12 18.97 -19.48
C THR A 240 9.89 20.16 -18.57
N ARG A 241 10.54 20.16 -17.40
CA ARG A 241 10.52 21.31 -16.46
C ARG A 241 10.99 22.61 -17.14
N LEU A 242 12.03 22.52 -17.98
CA LEU A 242 12.58 23.68 -18.68
C LEU A 242 11.58 24.27 -19.68
N ALA A 243 10.92 23.42 -20.47
CA ALA A 243 9.90 23.87 -21.41
C ALA A 243 8.68 24.49 -20.69
N MET A 244 8.23 23.90 -19.58
CA MET A 244 7.17 24.48 -18.75
C MET A 244 7.58 25.85 -18.16
N ALA A 245 8.84 25.99 -17.75
CA ALA A 245 9.35 27.26 -17.22
C ALA A 245 9.42 28.35 -18.30
N ALA A 246 9.79 27.98 -19.53
CA ALA A 246 9.96 28.90 -20.65
C ALA A 246 8.65 29.23 -21.41
N ALA A 247 7.65 28.37 -21.31
CA ALA A 247 6.37 28.57 -22.00
C ALA A 247 5.65 29.84 -21.51
N PRO A 248 4.97 30.59 -22.41
CA PRO A 248 4.10 31.68 -22.01
C PRO A 248 3.05 31.18 -21.01
N ILE A 249 2.85 31.92 -19.91
CA ILE A 249 1.91 31.51 -18.86
C ILE A 249 0.49 31.29 -19.41
N THR A 250 0.08 32.09 -20.40
CA THR A 250 -1.20 31.98 -21.10
C THR A 250 -1.42 30.60 -21.71
N VAL A 251 -0.40 30.06 -22.39
CA VAL A 251 -0.47 28.76 -23.06
C VAL A 251 -0.69 27.63 -22.04
N LEU A 252 0.04 27.67 -20.91
CA LEU A 252 -0.13 26.68 -19.85
C LEU A 252 -1.51 26.76 -19.20
N LEU A 253 -2.00 27.99 -18.95
CA LEU A 253 -3.31 28.21 -18.38
C LEU A 253 -4.44 27.75 -19.31
N GLN A 254 -4.31 28.00 -20.62
CA GLN A 254 -5.25 27.52 -21.63
C GLN A 254 -5.27 25.99 -21.67
N ALA A 255 -4.10 25.34 -21.64
CA ALA A 255 -4.01 23.88 -21.62
C ALA A 255 -4.69 23.27 -20.39
N VAL A 256 -4.40 23.80 -19.20
CA VAL A 256 -5.07 23.37 -17.95
C VAL A 256 -6.57 23.65 -18.00
N HIS A 257 -7.00 24.81 -18.53
CA HIS A 257 -8.40 25.14 -18.67
C HIS A 257 -9.13 24.21 -19.64
N ALA A 258 -8.56 23.93 -20.81
CA ALA A 258 -9.11 23.01 -21.80
C ALA A 258 -9.27 21.61 -21.20
N LEU A 259 -8.21 21.10 -20.55
CA LEU A 259 -8.26 19.83 -19.85
C LEU A 259 -9.27 19.84 -18.70
N ALA A 260 -9.45 20.93 -17.97
CA ALA A 260 -10.47 20.98 -16.91
C ALA A 260 -11.91 21.02 -17.45
N SER A 261 -12.13 21.68 -18.59
CA SER A 261 -13.46 21.90 -19.17
C SER A 261 -13.94 20.74 -20.04
N ASP A 262 -13.04 19.92 -20.59
CA ASP A 262 -13.40 18.83 -21.51
C ASP A 262 -13.01 17.43 -20.97
N PRO A 263 -13.98 16.64 -20.47
CA PRO A 263 -13.75 15.26 -20.05
C PRO A 263 -13.23 14.34 -21.16
N ARG A 264 -13.60 14.57 -22.42
CA ARG A 264 -13.16 13.74 -23.55
C ARG A 264 -11.70 14.01 -23.87
N LEU A 265 -11.28 15.28 -23.80
CA LEU A 265 -9.88 15.64 -23.96
C LEU A 265 -9.02 14.99 -22.86
N ARG A 266 -9.47 15.02 -21.60
CA ARG A 266 -8.80 14.31 -20.50
C ARG A 266 -8.64 12.82 -20.79
N LYS A 267 -9.73 12.16 -21.20
CA LYS A 267 -9.72 10.73 -21.54
C LYS A 267 -8.78 10.42 -22.72
N ALA A 268 -8.78 11.26 -23.75
CA ALA A 268 -7.89 11.12 -24.91
C ALA A 268 -6.39 11.22 -24.53
N HIS A 269 -6.07 11.94 -23.46
CA HIS A 269 -4.73 12.02 -22.90
C HIS A 269 -4.46 11.02 -21.75
N GLY A 270 -5.30 9.99 -21.59
CA GLY A 270 -5.07 8.90 -20.63
C GLY A 270 -5.47 9.21 -19.19
N MET A 271 -6.19 10.30 -18.93
CA MET A 271 -6.69 10.63 -17.60
C MET A 271 -8.03 9.92 -17.34
N SER A 272 -8.16 9.25 -16.20
CA SER A 272 -9.38 8.53 -15.81
C SER A 272 -10.61 9.45 -15.64
N ALA A 273 -11.80 8.95 -15.92
CA ALA A 273 -13.09 9.56 -15.64
C ALA A 273 -13.37 9.76 -14.14
N ARG A 274 -12.70 9.00 -13.25
CA ARG A 274 -12.75 9.22 -11.79
C ARG A 274 -12.13 10.56 -11.37
N ASN A 275 -11.38 11.19 -12.28
CA ASN A 275 -10.63 12.41 -12.06
C ASN A 275 -11.38 13.63 -12.62
N LEU A 276 -12.05 14.38 -11.74
CA LEU A 276 -12.81 15.57 -12.16
C LEU A 276 -11.91 16.71 -12.68
N PHE A 277 -10.75 16.93 -12.05
CA PHE A 277 -9.81 18.01 -12.37
C PHE A 277 -8.48 17.47 -12.88
N PRO A 278 -7.75 18.22 -13.73
CA PRO A 278 -6.50 17.73 -14.29
C PRO A 278 -5.33 17.75 -13.29
N LEU A 279 -5.41 18.55 -12.24
CA LEU A 279 -4.36 18.72 -11.25
C LEU A 279 -4.94 18.58 -9.84
N ARG A 280 -4.21 17.86 -8.98
CA ARG A 280 -4.53 17.51 -7.59
C ARG A 280 -3.23 17.42 -6.77
N PRO A 281 -3.28 17.36 -5.43
CA PRO A 281 -2.12 16.97 -4.64
C PRO A 281 -1.56 15.61 -5.08
N VAL A 282 -0.24 15.47 -5.03
CA VAL A 282 0.49 14.26 -5.44
C VAL A 282 0.85 13.47 -4.18
N VAL A 283 0.56 12.17 -4.14
CA VAL A 283 1.12 11.28 -3.11
C VAL A 283 2.57 10.98 -3.50
N ASP A 284 3.49 11.79 -2.98
CA ASP A 284 4.90 11.81 -3.37
C ASP A 284 5.80 10.93 -2.48
N GLY A 285 5.24 10.33 -1.43
CA GLY A 285 5.98 9.50 -0.47
C GLY A 285 6.88 10.30 0.49
N GLN A 286 7.00 11.62 0.31
CA GLN A 286 7.89 12.49 1.08
C GLN A 286 7.11 13.46 1.97
N ILE A 287 6.38 14.39 1.35
CA ILE A 287 5.55 15.40 2.00
C ILE A 287 4.18 14.81 2.28
N LEU A 288 3.55 14.21 1.27
CA LEU A 288 2.29 13.48 1.39
C LEU A 288 2.58 11.99 1.16
N ARG A 289 2.66 11.25 2.27
CA ARG A 289 3.17 9.85 2.29
C ARG A 289 2.16 8.82 1.82
N ALA A 290 0.87 9.14 1.94
CA ALA A 290 -0.24 8.29 1.54
C ALA A 290 -1.44 9.16 1.13
N GLU A 291 -2.48 8.54 0.61
CA GLU A 291 -3.77 9.20 0.35
C GLU A 291 -4.33 9.85 1.63
N PRO A 292 -5.09 10.96 1.57
CA PRO A 292 -5.36 11.80 2.73
C PRO A 292 -5.99 11.09 3.94
N LEU A 293 -6.94 10.17 3.73
CA LEU A 293 -7.55 9.42 4.83
C LEU A 293 -6.55 8.52 5.54
N GLN A 294 -5.69 7.83 4.78
CA GLN A 294 -4.64 6.97 5.35
C GLN A 294 -3.59 7.82 6.05
N ALA A 295 -3.11 8.88 5.41
CA ALA A 295 -2.13 9.80 6.00
C ALA A 295 -2.64 10.42 7.31
N MET A 296 -3.93 10.80 7.39
CA MET A 296 -4.53 11.25 8.64
C MET A 296 -4.59 10.15 9.70
N ALA A 297 -5.00 8.93 9.34
CA ALA A 297 -5.06 7.80 10.27
C ALA A 297 -3.67 7.50 10.86
N ASP A 298 -2.64 7.44 10.01
CA ASP A 298 -1.25 7.20 10.39
C ASP A 298 -0.75 8.30 11.32
N GLU A 299 -0.95 9.56 10.93
CA GLU A 299 -0.48 10.72 11.69
C GLU A 299 -1.18 10.83 13.06
N TRP A 300 -2.50 10.63 13.11
CA TRP A 300 -3.27 10.73 14.36
C TRP A 300 -3.00 9.56 15.29
N THR A 301 -2.61 8.40 14.76
CA THR A 301 -2.15 7.25 15.56
C THR A 301 -0.74 7.47 16.09
N ALA A 302 0.17 7.92 15.24
CA ALA A 302 1.58 8.10 15.61
C ALA A 302 1.80 9.28 16.58
N ALA A 303 1.04 10.35 16.43
CA ALA A 303 1.11 11.53 17.28
C ALA A 303 -0.31 12.03 17.62
N PRO A 304 -1.00 11.40 18.60
CA PRO A 304 -2.36 11.77 18.97
C PRO A 304 -2.46 13.26 19.26
N ARG A 305 -3.22 13.98 18.43
CA ARG A 305 -3.42 15.43 18.55
C ARG A 305 -4.74 15.72 19.25
N ARG A 306 -4.81 16.82 20.01
CA ARG A 306 -6.10 17.44 20.37
C ARG A 306 -6.58 18.30 19.20
N LEU A 307 -7.05 17.63 18.15
CA LEU A 307 -7.62 18.28 16.96
C LEU A 307 -9.14 18.10 16.97
N GLN A 308 -9.90 19.20 16.87
CA GLN A 308 -11.36 19.13 16.77
C GLN A 308 -11.81 19.37 15.33
N ILE A 309 -12.75 18.54 14.85
CA ILE A 309 -13.19 18.54 13.46
C ILE A 309 -14.66 18.96 13.35
N LEU A 310 -14.94 19.90 12.46
CA LEU A 310 -16.28 20.16 11.91
C LEU A 310 -16.22 19.87 10.41
N VAL A 311 -17.08 19.00 9.89
CA VAL A 311 -17.04 18.61 8.48
C VAL A 311 -18.44 18.43 7.90
N GLY A 312 -18.64 18.86 6.66
CA GLY A 312 -19.94 18.74 6.00
C GLY A 312 -19.87 18.84 4.50
N SER A 313 -21.02 18.68 3.87
CA SER A 313 -21.21 18.79 2.43
C SER A 313 -22.55 19.44 2.12
N ASN A 314 -22.75 19.79 0.86
CA ASN A 314 -24.04 20.23 0.35
C ASN A 314 -24.80 19.03 -0.22
N ALA A 315 -26.13 19.08 -0.21
CA ALA A 315 -26.93 17.93 -0.62
C ALA A 315 -26.86 17.62 -2.13
N GLN A 316 -26.48 18.60 -2.97
CA GLN A 316 -26.57 18.50 -4.43
C GLN A 316 -25.32 19.06 -5.13
N GLU A 317 -24.15 18.76 -4.57
CA GLU A 317 -22.83 19.31 -4.94
C GLU A 317 -22.64 19.50 -6.45
N MET A 318 -22.77 18.42 -7.23
CA MET A 318 -22.37 18.43 -8.63
C MET A 318 -23.30 19.22 -9.56
N ARG A 319 -24.45 19.69 -9.05
CA ARG A 319 -25.34 20.57 -9.83
C ARG A 319 -24.64 21.86 -10.25
N LEU A 320 -23.66 22.34 -9.49
CA LEU A 320 -22.89 23.53 -9.88
C LEU A 320 -22.20 23.34 -11.24
N TYR A 321 -21.70 22.14 -11.53
CA TYR A 321 -20.93 21.87 -12.74
C TYR A 321 -21.83 21.58 -13.96
N TYR A 322 -23.06 21.14 -13.74
CA TYR A 322 -23.91 20.68 -14.83
C TYR A 322 -25.16 21.52 -15.10
N VAL A 323 -25.76 22.13 -14.09
CA VAL A 323 -27.03 22.86 -14.24
C VAL A 323 -26.88 24.20 -14.97
N PRO A 324 -25.88 25.07 -14.66
CA PRO A 324 -25.79 26.38 -15.29
C PRO A 324 -25.70 26.36 -16.82
N THR A 325 -25.04 25.34 -17.38
CA THR A 325 -24.82 25.17 -18.82
C THR A 325 -25.74 24.14 -19.47
N ASP A 326 -26.75 23.66 -18.73
CA ASP A 326 -27.62 22.52 -19.07
C ASP A 326 -26.82 21.29 -19.56
N ALA A 327 -25.65 21.03 -18.98
CA ALA A 327 -24.82 19.89 -19.37
C ALA A 327 -25.42 18.55 -18.92
N LEU A 328 -26.29 18.55 -17.91
CA LEU A 328 -27.01 17.35 -17.46
C LEU A 328 -27.75 16.63 -18.59
N SER A 329 -28.35 17.38 -19.52
CA SER A 329 -29.13 16.82 -20.64
C SER A 329 -28.25 16.18 -21.71
N ARG A 330 -26.94 16.48 -21.71
CA ARG A 330 -25.96 15.97 -22.68
C ARG A 330 -25.18 14.74 -22.19
N LEU A 331 -25.29 14.39 -20.92
CA LEU A 331 -24.62 13.23 -20.34
C LEU A 331 -25.34 11.93 -20.77
N THR A 332 -24.54 10.95 -21.17
CA THR A 332 -25.02 9.68 -21.74
C THR A 332 -24.99 8.55 -20.72
N ALA A 333 -25.63 7.41 -21.04
CA ALA A 333 -25.50 6.19 -20.26
C ALA A 333 -24.03 5.73 -20.18
N THR A 334 -23.26 5.88 -21.27
CA THR A 334 -21.84 5.55 -21.31
C THR A 334 -21.02 6.43 -20.36
N ASP A 335 -21.32 7.72 -20.24
CA ASP A 335 -20.62 8.59 -19.29
C ASP A 335 -20.84 8.13 -17.83
N LEU A 336 -22.07 7.69 -17.52
CA LEU A 336 -22.42 7.11 -16.23
C LEU A 336 -21.70 5.77 -16.00
N GLU A 337 -21.78 4.85 -16.96
CA GLU A 337 -21.15 3.52 -16.90
C GLU A 337 -19.63 3.61 -16.77
N ASP A 338 -19.00 4.51 -17.52
CA ASP A 338 -17.56 4.78 -17.45
C ASP A 338 -17.17 5.26 -16.05
N PHE A 339 -17.90 6.23 -15.50
CA PHE A 339 -17.63 6.73 -14.15
C PHE A 339 -17.83 5.63 -13.10
N VAL A 340 -18.94 4.89 -13.16
CA VAL A 340 -19.26 3.80 -12.22
C VAL A 340 -18.17 2.73 -12.25
N ARG A 341 -17.75 2.29 -13.45
CA ARG A 341 -16.70 1.29 -13.65
C ARG A 341 -15.36 1.77 -13.10
N GLU A 342 -14.95 2.99 -13.41
CA GLU A 342 -13.64 3.52 -13.02
C GLU A 342 -13.57 3.96 -11.56
N ALA A 343 -14.69 4.38 -10.97
CA ALA A 343 -14.81 4.70 -9.55
C ALA A 343 -15.04 3.45 -8.67
N GLY A 344 -15.28 2.28 -9.27
CA GLY A 344 -15.59 1.04 -8.54
C GLY A 344 -16.92 1.09 -7.79
N LEU A 345 -17.89 1.87 -8.30
CA LEU A 345 -19.19 2.06 -7.68
C LEU A 345 -20.22 1.08 -8.26
N PRO A 346 -21.33 0.79 -7.56
CA PRO A 346 -22.45 0.08 -8.17
C PRO A 346 -23.22 1.00 -9.11
N MET A 347 -23.87 0.42 -10.13
CA MET A 347 -24.80 1.19 -10.97
C MET A 347 -25.98 1.69 -10.11
N PRO A 348 -26.30 3.00 -10.14
CA PRO A 348 -27.41 3.54 -9.39
C PRO A 348 -28.72 2.95 -9.90
N ALA A 349 -29.63 2.62 -8.97
CA ALA A 349 -30.87 1.96 -9.30
C ALA A 349 -32.06 2.94 -9.29
N GLY A 350 -32.78 3.08 -10.40
CA GLY A 350 -33.93 3.97 -10.53
C GLY A 350 -34.29 4.30 -11.98
N GLN A 351 -35.34 5.09 -12.18
CA GLN A 351 -35.78 5.61 -13.50
C GLN A 351 -35.25 7.03 -13.79
N GLU A 352 -34.19 7.48 -13.12
CA GLU A 352 -33.59 8.78 -13.40
C GLU A 352 -32.84 8.77 -14.74
N SER A 353 -32.70 9.94 -15.38
CA SER A 353 -31.87 10.04 -16.58
C SER A 353 -30.39 9.78 -16.22
N PRO A 354 -29.57 9.27 -17.17
CA PRO A 354 -28.16 9.02 -16.91
C PRO A 354 -27.39 10.21 -16.33
N GLY A 355 -27.69 11.42 -16.83
CA GLY A 355 -27.07 12.65 -16.32
C GLY A 355 -27.48 13.00 -14.89
N ALA A 356 -28.75 12.78 -14.52
CA ALA A 356 -29.21 13.00 -13.14
C ALA A 356 -28.55 12.00 -12.18
N ALA A 357 -28.52 10.72 -12.55
CA ALA A 357 -27.89 9.67 -11.78
C ALA A 357 -26.37 9.90 -11.60
N LEU A 358 -25.66 10.26 -12.69
CA LEU A 358 -24.23 10.57 -12.64
C LEU A 358 -23.95 11.79 -11.74
N CYS A 359 -24.77 12.85 -11.87
CA CYS A 359 -24.65 14.04 -11.02
C CYS A 359 -24.85 13.73 -9.53
N ALA A 360 -25.82 12.89 -9.17
CA ALA A 360 -26.03 12.47 -7.79
C ALA A 360 -24.84 11.66 -7.28
N LEU A 361 -24.43 10.65 -8.04
CA LEU A 361 -23.33 9.74 -7.68
C LEU A 361 -22.00 10.49 -7.49
N GLN A 362 -21.68 11.44 -8.38
CA GLN A 362 -20.48 12.26 -8.24
C GLN A 362 -20.56 13.23 -7.05
N SER A 363 -21.76 13.68 -6.65
CA SER A 363 -21.93 14.52 -5.45
C SER A 363 -21.56 13.74 -4.18
N GLU A 364 -21.94 12.47 -4.14
CA GLU A 364 -21.58 11.55 -3.06
C GLU A 364 -20.10 11.21 -3.10
N TYR A 365 -19.59 10.76 -4.24
CA TYR A 365 -18.21 10.30 -4.41
C TYR A 365 -17.19 11.38 -4.08
N PHE A 366 -17.34 12.60 -4.64
CA PHE A 366 -16.32 13.63 -4.48
C PHE A 366 -16.40 14.41 -3.16
N TYR A 367 -17.53 14.41 -2.46
CA TYR A 367 -17.75 15.34 -1.35
C TYR A 367 -18.46 14.71 -0.14
N SER A 368 -19.69 14.21 -0.28
CA SER A 368 -20.46 13.74 0.88
C SER A 368 -19.85 12.50 1.55
N THR A 369 -19.33 11.56 0.76
CA THR A 369 -18.63 10.38 1.27
C THR A 369 -17.32 10.76 1.96
N PRO A 370 -16.41 11.54 1.34
CA PRO A 370 -15.24 12.08 2.03
C PRO A 370 -15.57 12.80 3.35
N ALA A 371 -16.60 13.67 3.37
CA ALA A 371 -17.02 14.38 4.57
C ALA A 371 -17.43 13.43 5.70
N ARG A 372 -18.18 12.37 5.37
CA ARG A 372 -18.55 11.32 6.32
C ARG A 372 -17.33 10.54 6.82
N ARG A 373 -16.45 10.10 5.91
CA ARG A 373 -15.27 9.30 6.25
C ARG A 373 -14.29 10.07 7.15
N ILE A 374 -14.13 11.37 6.93
CA ILE A 374 -13.33 12.23 7.81
C ILE A 374 -13.93 12.30 9.22
N ALA A 375 -15.25 12.40 9.36
CA ALA A 375 -15.91 12.41 10.66
C ALA A 375 -15.79 11.08 11.41
N GLU A 376 -15.96 9.96 10.70
CA GLU A 376 -15.76 8.60 11.23
C GLU A 376 -14.32 8.40 11.72
N LEU A 377 -13.33 8.83 10.91
CA LEU A 377 -11.92 8.74 11.26
C LEU A 377 -11.58 9.62 12.48
N ALA A 378 -12.14 10.83 12.54
CA ALA A 378 -11.95 11.72 13.67
C ALA A 378 -12.52 11.12 14.97
N ASP A 379 -13.72 10.55 14.93
CA ASP A 379 -14.33 9.85 16.06
C ASP A 379 -13.44 8.69 16.56
N ALA A 380 -12.85 7.93 15.64
CA ALA A 380 -12.00 6.79 15.96
C ALA A 380 -10.64 7.16 16.59
N HIS A 381 -10.04 8.30 16.21
CA HIS A 381 -8.66 8.65 16.60
C HIS A 381 -8.54 9.88 17.50
N LEU A 382 -9.42 10.86 17.36
CA LEU A 382 -9.35 12.17 18.02
C LEU A 382 -10.49 12.38 19.04
N GLY A 383 -11.60 11.68 18.86
CA GLY A 383 -12.85 11.87 19.59
C GLY A 383 -13.93 12.53 18.74
N PRO A 384 -15.09 12.87 19.33
CA PRO A 384 -16.29 13.24 18.57
C PRO A 384 -16.06 14.42 17.61
N ALA A 385 -16.49 14.25 16.36
CA ALA A 385 -16.49 15.29 15.35
C ALA A 385 -17.87 15.95 15.24
N TYR A 386 -17.97 17.12 14.63
CA TYR A 386 -19.27 17.73 14.31
C TYR A 386 -19.55 17.59 12.83
N ARG A 387 -20.77 17.18 12.47
CA ARG A 387 -21.20 17.08 11.08
C ARG A 387 -22.32 18.05 10.74
N TYR A 388 -22.30 18.58 9.52
CA TYR A 388 -23.43 19.31 8.95
C TYR A 388 -23.73 18.87 7.50
N LEU A 389 -24.97 19.11 7.07
CA LEU A 389 -25.45 18.96 5.71
C LEU A 389 -26.17 20.25 5.32
N PHE A 390 -25.72 20.92 4.25
CA PHE A 390 -26.44 22.06 3.71
C PHE A 390 -27.42 21.59 2.62
N SER A 391 -28.71 21.83 2.83
CA SER A 391 -29.78 21.35 1.94
C SER A 391 -30.78 22.45 1.54
N TRP A 392 -30.57 23.69 2.00
CA TRP A 392 -31.34 24.83 1.53
C TRP A 392 -31.16 25.00 0.02
N ARG A 393 -32.28 25.18 -0.68
CA ARG A 393 -32.32 25.14 -2.15
C ARG A 393 -32.28 26.54 -2.74
N SER A 394 -31.21 26.83 -3.49
CA SER A 394 -31.09 28.09 -4.22
C SER A 394 -32.19 28.24 -5.29
N PRO A 395 -32.80 29.45 -5.42
CA PRO A 395 -33.75 29.76 -6.49
C PRO A 395 -33.07 29.91 -7.87
N GLN A 396 -31.74 29.90 -7.92
CA GLN A 396 -30.98 30.10 -9.16
C GLN A 396 -31.22 28.99 -10.18
N CYS A 397 -31.05 29.35 -11.46
CA CYS A 397 -31.38 28.49 -12.59
C CYS A 397 -32.84 27.97 -12.54
N GLY A 398 -33.79 28.83 -12.16
CA GLY A 398 -35.21 28.45 -12.02
C GLY A 398 -35.45 27.40 -10.94
N GLY A 399 -34.68 27.44 -9.84
CA GLY A 399 -34.73 26.46 -8.75
C GLY A 399 -34.04 25.12 -9.06
N ARG A 400 -33.43 24.97 -10.25
CA ARG A 400 -32.72 23.74 -10.64
C ARG A 400 -31.36 23.62 -9.96
N LEU A 401 -30.71 24.74 -9.59
CA LEU A 401 -29.39 24.71 -8.97
C LEU A 401 -29.43 24.00 -7.61
N GLY A 402 -30.42 24.34 -6.77
CA GLY A 402 -30.63 23.66 -5.48
C GLY A 402 -29.51 23.93 -4.46
N ALA A 403 -29.19 22.95 -3.63
CA ALA A 403 -28.10 23.02 -2.66
C ALA A 403 -26.77 22.59 -3.30
N ALA A 404 -26.37 23.30 -4.36
CA ALA A 404 -25.19 22.97 -5.16
C ALA A 404 -23.88 23.31 -4.44
N HIS A 405 -22.75 22.80 -4.96
CA HIS A 405 -21.41 23.06 -4.41
C HIS A 405 -21.14 24.57 -4.24
N GLY A 406 -20.64 24.96 -3.07
CA GLY A 406 -20.30 26.35 -2.74
C GLY A 406 -21.49 27.28 -2.41
N VAL A 407 -22.74 26.81 -2.54
CA VAL A 407 -23.94 27.63 -2.23
C VAL A 407 -24.04 27.99 -0.75
N GLU A 408 -23.39 27.24 0.13
CA GLU A 408 -23.33 27.48 1.57
C GLU A 408 -22.33 28.59 1.96
N LEU A 409 -21.34 28.90 1.10
CA LEU A 409 -20.30 29.89 1.40
C LEU A 409 -20.85 31.29 1.76
N PRO A 410 -21.82 31.86 1.02
CA PRO A 410 -22.42 33.15 1.37
C PRO A 410 -23.11 33.16 2.73
N PHE A 411 -23.58 31.99 3.22
CA PHE A 411 -24.18 31.83 4.53
C PHE A 411 -23.08 31.77 5.61
N VAL A 412 -22.03 30.97 5.40
CA VAL A 412 -20.88 30.85 6.33
C VAL A 412 -20.19 32.20 6.56
N PHE A 413 -20.01 32.99 5.51
CA PHE A 413 -19.35 34.29 5.58
C PHE A 413 -20.29 35.45 5.96
N ALA A 414 -21.60 35.21 6.01
CA ALA A 414 -22.64 36.24 6.11
C ALA A 414 -22.55 37.32 4.98
N ASN A 415 -22.11 36.92 3.79
CA ASN A 415 -21.82 37.81 2.65
C ASN A 415 -22.81 37.62 1.48
N LEU A 416 -24.09 37.37 1.78
CA LEU A 416 -25.18 37.17 0.79
C LEU A 416 -25.32 38.31 -0.22
N HIS A 417 -24.93 39.53 0.16
CA HIS A 417 -25.11 40.74 -0.64
C HIS A 417 -24.11 40.87 -1.81
N THR A 418 -22.99 40.15 -1.75
CA THR A 418 -21.90 40.21 -2.73
C THR A 418 -22.31 39.66 -4.10
N PRO A 419 -21.63 40.02 -5.21
CA PRO A 419 -21.97 39.49 -6.53
C PRO A 419 -22.00 37.96 -6.59
N MET A 420 -20.93 37.29 -6.12
CA MET A 420 -20.89 35.82 -6.07
C MET A 420 -21.89 35.24 -5.06
N GLY A 421 -22.17 35.95 -3.95
CA GLY A 421 -23.23 35.60 -3.01
C GLY A 421 -24.61 35.56 -3.66
N ARG A 422 -24.95 36.57 -4.47
CA ARG A 422 -26.19 36.63 -5.24
C ARG A 422 -26.22 35.61 -6.38
N GLU A 423 -25.09 35.35 -7.03
CA GLU A 423 -24.96 34.33 -8.07
C GLU A 423 -25.29 32.93 -7.53
N PHE A 424 -24.81 32.59 -6.32
CA PHE A 424 -25.08 31.29 -5.71
C PHE A 424 -26.43 31.20 -5.00
N ALA A 425 -26.75 32.16 -4.13
CA ALA A 425 -27.90 32.06 -3.24
C ALA A 425 -29.12 32.86 -3.74
N GLY A 426 -28.94 33.79 -4.68
CA GLY A 426 -30.01 34.69 -5.13
C GLY A 426 -30.38 35.76 -4.12
N ALA A 427 -31.13 36.76 -4.58
CA ALA A 427 -31.47 37.93 -3.76
C ALA A 427 -32.43 37.62 -2.60
N ALA A 428 -33.16 36.51 -2.67
CA ALA A 428 -34.13 36.07 -1.66
C ALA A 428 -33.56 35.07 -0.65
N ALA A 429 -32.23 34.93 -0.57
CA ALA A 429 -31.58 34.02 0.37
C ALA A 429 -31.92 34.39 1.83
N PRO A 430 -32.23 33.41 2.70
CA PRO A 430 -32.69 33.68 4.07
C PRO A 430 -31.54 34.20 4.95
N GLY A 431 -31.62 35.48 5.33
CA GLY A 431 -30.63 36.11 6.21
C GLY A 431 -30.53 35.47 7.60
N GLU A 432 -31.62 34.91 8.12
CA GLU A 432 -31.62 34.18 9.40
C GLU A 432 -30.75 32.91 9.35
N LEU A 433 -30.81 32.16 8.25
CA LEU A 433 -29.96 30.99 8.04
C LEU A 433 -28.49 31.39 7.91
N ALA A 434 -28.20 32.49 7.21
CA ALA A 434 -26.84 33.00 7.10
C ALA A 434 -26.28 33.40 8.47
N ARG A 435 -27.08 34.08 9.29
CA ARG A 435 -26.72 34.42 10.66
C ARG A 435 -26.44 33.16 11.49
N GLU A 436 -27.32 32.16 11.41
CA GLU A 436 -27.19 30.90 12.16
C GLU A 436 -25.89 30.14 11.80
N MET A 437 -25.61 29.96 10.49
CA MET A 437 -24.38 29.29 10.05
C MET A 437 -23.14 30.09 10.41
N HIS A 438 -23.15 31.40 10.17
CA HIS A 438 -22.02 32.26 10.49
C HIS A 438 -21.69 32.26 12.00
N GLU A 439 -22.71 32.34 12.86
CA GLU A 439 -22.57 32.24 14.32
C GLU A 439 -22.00 30.87 14.74
N ALA A 440 -22.45 29.77 14.13
CA ALA A 440 -21.95 28.43 14.45
C ALA A 440 -20.46 28.25 14.12
N TRP A 441 -19.99 28.76 12.98
CA TRP A 441 -18.56 28.70 12.60
C TRP A 441 -17.71 29.54 13.54
N ALA A 442 -18.15 30.77 13.86
CA ALA A 442 -17.46 31.64 14.80
C ALA A 442 -17.44 31.04 16.22
N ARG A 443 -18.52 30.39 16.64
CA ARG A 443 -18.63 29.70 17.92
C ARG A 443 -17.70 28.49 17.99
N PHE A 444 -17.65 27.66 16.95
CA PHE A 444 -16.70 26.54 16.89
C PHE A 444 -15.26 27.01 16.99
N ALA A 445 -14.89 28.12 16.33
CA ALA A 445 -13.55 28.67 16.45
C ALA A 445 -13.22 29.20 17.86
N LYS A 446 -14.21 29.76 18.57
CA LYS A 446 -14.04 30.24 19.96
C LYS A 446 -13.98 29.10 20.97
N GLU A 447 -14.99 28.22 20.91
CA GLU A 447 -15.37 27.28 21.98
C GLU A 447 -15.04 25.82 21.64
N GLY A 448 -14.92 25.47 20.36
CA GLY A 448 -14.79 24.08 19.91
C GLY A 448 -16.13 23.33 19.83
N ASP A 449 -17.25 24.04 20.01
CA ASP A 449 -18.62 23.52 19.90
C ASP A 449 -19.44 24.45 18.98
N PRO A 450 -19.99 23.94 17.86
CA PRO A 450 -20.80 24.75 16.95
C PRO A 450 -22.25 24.95 17.45
N GLY A 451 -22.65 24.32 18.56
CA GLY A 451 -23.97 24.46 19.19
C GLY A 451 -24.94 23.31 18.93
N TRP A 452 -24.43 22.13 18.58
CA TRP A 452 -25.24 20.93 18.36
C TRP A 452 -24.50 19.65 18.76
N PRO A 453 -25.18 18.51 18.96
CA PRO A 453 -24.52 17.26 19.37
C PRO A 453 -23.45 16.79 18.39
N ALA A 454 -22.33 16.30 18.92
CA ALA A 454 -21.28 15.71 18.11
C ALA A 454 -21.74 14.39 17.44
N HIS A 455 -21.19 14.14 16.26
CA HIS A 455 -21.20 12.87 15.58
C HIS A 455 -20.26 11.88 16.27
N THR A 456 -20.79 10.68 16.54
CA THR A 456 -19.99 9.52 16.94
C THR A 456 -20.48 8.30 16.18
N SER A 457 -19.65 7.26 16.07
CA SER A 457 -20.03 5.98 15.48
C SER A 457 -21.22 5.34 16.20
N ALA A 458 -21.36 5.59 17.51
CA ALA A 458 -22.50 5.13 18.32
C ALA A 458 -23.77 6.00 18.16
N ARG A 459 -23.62 7.28 17.80
CA ARG A 459 -24.70 8.26 17.63
C ARG A 459 -24.37 9.16 16.43
N PRO A 460 -24.71 8.73 15.20
CA PRO A 460 -24.35 9.47 13.99
C PRO A 460 -25.25 10.69 13.81
N TRP A 461 -24.93 11.78 14.49
CA TRP A 461 -25.70 13.03 14.43
C TRP A 461 -25.17 13.95 13.31
N THR A 462 -26.06 14.67 12.61
CA THR A 462 -25.70 15.65 11.55
C THR A 462 -26.64 16.87 11.61
N ARG A 463 -26.08 18.08 11.57
CA ARG A 463 -26.88 19.33 11.52
C ARG A 463 -27.33 19.58 10.09
N THR A 464 -28.62 19.51 9.83
CA THR A 464 -29.17 19.91 8.54
C THR A 464 -29.51 21.40 8.52
N PHE A 465 -29.03 22.10 7.50
CA PHE A 465 -29.35 23.50 7.19
C PHE A 465 -30.22 23.56 5.93
N ASP A 466 -31.54 23.45 6.10
CA ASP A 466 -32.57 23.44 5.04
C ASP A 466 -33.41 24.72 4.97
N GLY A 467 -33.34 25.57 6.00
CA GLY A 467 -34.03 26.85 6.14
C GLY A 467 -33.82 27.47 7.53
N PRO A 468 -34.44 28.62 7.84
CA PRO A 468 -34.35 29.21 9.17
C PRO A 468 -34.89 28.26 10.25
N SER A 469 -34.14 28.09 11.33
CA SER A 469 -34.57 27.28 12.47
C SER A 469 -35.92 27.74 13.05
N ARG A 470 -36.99 26.96 12.85
CA ARG A 470 -38.21 27.10 13.65
C ARG A 470 -37.92 26.59 15.06
N LYS A 471 -38.09 27.42 16.10
CA LYS A 471 -38.07 26.99 17.50
C LYS A 471 -39.25 26.04 17.76
N VAL A 472 -39.09 24.76 17.43
CA VAL A 472 -40.01 23.69 17.81
C VAL A 472 -39.17 22.49 18.23
N ALA A 473 -39.35 22.04 19.48
CA ALA A 473 -38.83 20.77 19.93
C ALA A 473 -39.55 19.66 19.17
N SER A 474 -38.84 18.97 18.28
CA SER A 474 -39.33 17.74 17.65
C SER A 474 -38.15 16.87 17.24
N ALA A 475 -38.05 15.73 17.92
CA ALA A 475 -37.21 14.60 17.56
C ALA A 475 -37.91 13.82 16.44
N HIS A 476 -37.68 14.17 15.17
CA HIS A 476 -38.11 13.34 14.04
C HIS A 476 -36.95 13.21 13.05
N SER A 477 -36.21 12.11 13.18
CA SER A 477 -35.34 11.57 12.13
C SER A 477 -36.22 11.20 10.93
N GLN A 478 -36.02 11.86 9.79
CA GLN A 478 -36.65 11.41 8.55
C GLN A 478 -36.04 10.09 8.10
N PRO A 479 -36.84 9.16 7.53
CA PRO A 479 -36.35 7.91 7.02
C PRO A 479 -35.55 8.12 5.73
N MET A 480 -34.54 7.28 5.61
CA MET A 480 -33.58 7.21 4.53
C MET A 480 -34.23 7.01 3.14
N SER A 481 -33.65 7.61 2.10
CA SER A 481 -34.00 7.50 0.68
C SER A 481 -33.90 6.05 0.14
N PRO A 482 -34.50 5.75 -1.02
CA PRO A 482 -34.46 4.41 -1.63
C PRO A 482 -33.06 3.92 -2.05
N ILE A 483 -32.10 4.86 -2.20
CA ILE A 483 -30.68 4.53 -2.41
C ILE A 483 -30.05 4.21 -1.06
N GLU A 484 -30.38 4.93 0.01
CA GLU A 484 -29.89 4.68 1.37
C GLU A 484 -30.41 3.35 1.96
N SER A 485 -31.50 2.77 1.43
CA SER A 485 -31.94 1.40 1.79
C SER A 485 -31.27 0.30 0.94
N ARG A 486 -30.63 0.66 -0.18
CA ARG A 486 -29.76 -0.22 -0.96
C ARG A 486 -28.28 -0.06 -0.59
N GLU A 487 -27.87 1.12 -0.13
CA GLU A 487 -26.57 1.40 0.48
C GLU A 487 -26.54 1.03 1.95
N ALA A 488 -27.64 0.99 2.71
CA ALA A 488 -27.65 0.28 3.99
C ALA A 488 -27.41 -1.23 3.78
N VAL A 489 -27.74 -1.77 2.60
CA VAL A 489 -27.45 -3.16 2.19
C VAL A 489 -26.07 -3.29 1.51
N PHE A 490 -25.50 -2.21 0.95
CA PHE A 490 -24.18 -2.19 0.29
C PHE A 490 -23.04 -1.74 1.23
N MET A 491 -23.35 -0.91 2.23
CA MET A 491 -22.45 -0.43 3.29
C MET A 491 -22.57 -1.27 4.57
N SER A 492 -23.70 -1.98 4.80
CA SER A 492 -23.64 -3.23 5.57
C SER A 492 -22.94 -4.36 4.79
N ARG A 493 -22.25 -4.05 3.68
CA ARG A 493 -21.37 -4.98 2.95
C ARG A 493 -19.97 -4.41 2.68
N GLN A 494 -19.68 -3.20 3.14
CA GLN A 494 -18.34 -2.59 3.03
C GLN A 494 -17.79 -1.96 4.32
N ASN A 495 -18.55 -1.98 5.42
CA ASN A 495 -17.96 -2.15 6.76
C ASN A 495 -18.67 -3.22 7.60
N THR A 496 -19.39 -4.08 6.90
CA THR A 496 -19.57 -5.46 7.27
C THR A 496 -18.83 -6.18 6.15
N ALA A 497 -17.86 -7.04 6.47
CA ALA A 497 -17.31 -7.95 5.47
C ALA A 497 -18.49 -8.51 4.66
N LEU A 498 -18.40 -8.56 3.32
CA LEU A 498 -19.36 -9.33 2.53
C LEU A 498 -19.61 -10.63 3.30
N SER A 499 -20.88 -10.94 3.55
CA SER A 499 -21.14 -12.13 4.35
C SER A 499 -20.49 -13.29 3.61
N VAL A 500 -19.91 -14.24 4.35
CA VAL A 500 -19.25 -15.41 3.75
C VAL A 500 -20.18 -16.08 2.72
N GLU A 501 -21.49 -15.95 2.92
CA GLU A 501 -22.53 -16.43 2.01
C GLU A 501 -22.62 -15.68 0.68
N GLU A 502 -22.48 -14.35 0.67
CA GLU A 502 -22.47 -13.56 -0.57
C GLU A 502 -21.24 -13.84 -1.42
N VAL A 503 -20.09 -14.00 -0.76
CA VAL A 503 -18.85 -14.39 -1.43
C VAL A 503 -18.98 -15.83 -1.95
N ARG A 504 -19.61 -16.72 -1.17
CA ARG A 504 -19.92 -18.09 -1.59
C ARG A 504 -20.80 -18.09 -2.84
N GLU A 505 -21.92 -17.37 -2.84
CA GLU A 505 -22.85 -17.32 -3.98
C GLU A 505 -22.15 -16.86 -5.26
N ALA A 506 -21.31 -15.81 -5.19
CA ALA A 506 -20.55 -15.33 -6.33
C ALA A 506 -19.53 -16.37 -6.85
N LEU A 507 -18.86 -17.07 -5.95
CA LEU A 507 -17.92 -18.13 -6.30
C LEU A 507 -18.62 -19.38 -6.84
N VAL A 508 -19.79 -19.74 -6.29
CA VAL A 508 -20.65 -20.81 -6.81
C VAL A 508 -21.13 -20.47 -8.22
N GLY A 509 -21.42 -19.21 -8.52
CA GLY A 509 -21.82 -18.78 -9.85
C GLY A 509 -20.77 -19.08 -10.94
N VAL A 510 -19.48 -19.09 -10.60
CA VAL A 510 -18.38 -19.34 -11.56
C VAL A 510 -17.74 -20.72 -11.44
N LEU A 511 -17.74 -21.31 -10.23
CA LEU A 511 -17.15 -22.62 -9.97
C LEU A 511 -18.19 -23.74 -9.92
N GLY A 512 -19.42 -23.45 -9.48
CA GLY A 512 -20.43 -24.43 -9.12
C GLY A 512 -20.33 -24.90 -7.67
N GLU A 513 -21.47 -25.31 -7.09
CA GLU A 513 -21.62 -25.62 -5.65
C GLU A 513 -20.57 -26.61 -5.11
N SER A 514 -20.31 -27.69 -5.83
CA SER A 514 -19.40 -28.78 -5.41
C SER A 514 -17.91 -28.40 -5.27
N ARG A 515 -17.56 -27.14 -5.56
CA ARG A 515 -16.20 -26.62 -5.55
C ARG A 515 -16.01 -25.48 -4.55
N VAL A 516 -17.06 -25.04 -3.87
CA VAL A 516 -17.00 -24.05 -2.79
C VAL A 516 -17.43 -24.72 -1.50
N LEU A 517 -16.49 -24.93 -0.59
CA LEU A 517 -16.67 -25.74 0.61
C LEU A 517 -16.77 -24.87 1.85
N GLN A 518 -17.71 -25.22 2.73
CA GLN A 518 -17.97 -24.58 4.02
C GLN A 518 -18.01 -25.58 5.18
N ASP A 519 -17.82 -26.88 4.92
CA ASP A 519 -17.93 -27.86 6.01
C ASP A 519 -16.77 -27.68 7.01
N PRO A 520 -17.03 -27.73 8.33
CA PRO A 520 -16.03 -27.44 9.35
C PRO A 520 -14.77 -28.33 9.25
N GLY A 521 -14.91 -29.58 8.78
CA GLY A 521 -13.79 -30.50 8.64
C GLY A 521 -12.82 -30.05 7.55
N ARG A 522 -13.32 -29.58 6.40
CA ARG A 522 -12.48 -29.01 5.34
C ARG A 522 -11.87 -27.68 5.76
N LEU A 523 -12.64 -26.79 6.40
CA LEU A 523 -12.08 -25.51 6.88
C LEU A 523 -10.94 -25.75 7.88
N GLU A 524 -11.07 -26.73 8.77
CA GLU A 524 -10.01 -27.12 9.71
C GLU A 524 -8.78 -27.68 9.00
N ALA A 525 -8.96 -28.55 8.01
CA ALA A 525 -7.87 -29.12 7.22
C ALA A 525 -7.07 -28.05 6.44
N HIS A 526 -7.70 -26.92 6.13
CA HIS A 526 -7.11 -25.79 5.41
C HIS A 526 -6.71 -24.61 6.32
N SER A 527 -6.66 -24.82 7.64
CA SER A 527 -6.40 -23.77 8.65
C SER A 527 -4.94 -23.33 8.79
N GLY A 528 -4.01 -24.04 8.17
CA GLY A 528 -2.59 -23.74 8.26
C GLY A 528 -1.70 -24.77 7.62
N ASP A 529 -0.53 -24.33 7.17
CA ASP A 529 0.56 -25.20 6.74
C ASP A 529 1.31 -25.82 7.93
N TRP A 530 2.49 -26.38 7.69
CA TRP A 530 3.28 -27.09 8.69
C TRP A 530 4.19 -26.17 9.52
N SER A 531 4.05 -24.84 9.35
CA SER A 531 4.79 -23.83 10.12
C SER A 531 4.27 -23.67 11.55
N GLU A 532 4.99 -22.87 12.34
CA GLU A 532 4.58 -22.44 13.68
C GLU A 532 3.62 -21.24 13.66
N ALA A 533 3.23 -20.75 12.48
CA ALA A 533 2.25 -19.68 12.37
C ALA A 533 0.92 -20.10 13.00
N LYS A 534 0.25 -19.14 13.65
CA LYS A 534 -1.05 -19.39 14.27
C LYS A 534 -2.05 -19.88 13.21
N ARG A 535 -2.57 -21.10 13.39
CA ARG A 535 -3.61 -21.67 12.54
C ARG A 535 -4.90 -20.86 12.65
N VAL A 536 -5.50 -20.53 11.50
CA VAL A 536 -6.76 -19.78 11.38
C VAL A 536 -7.60 -20.46 10.31
N ARG A 537 -8.85 -20.78 10.63
CA ARG A 537 -9.79 -21.34 9.65
C ARG A 537 -10.09 -20.30 8.56
N PRO A 538 -10.01 -20.67 7.27
CA PRO A 538 -10.46 -19.78 6.21
C PRO A 538 -11.98 -19.67 6.21
N SER A 539 -12.50 -18.58 5.65
CA SER A 539 -13.94 -18.32 5.52
C SER A 539 -14.61 -19.31 4.56
N LEU A 540 -13.91 -19.71 3.51
CA LEU A 540 -14.32 -20.72 2.50
C LEU A 540 -13.07 -21.48 2.04
N VAL A 541 -13.28 -22.68 1.50
CA VAL A 541 -12.27 -23.36 0.67
C VAL A 541 -12.81 -23.50 -0.74
N ILE A 542 -12.09 -23.00 -1.74
CA ILE A 542 -12.40 -23.23 -3.15
C ILE A 542 -11.45 -24.24 -3.77
N CYS A 543 -12.01 -25.19 -4.52
CA CYS A 543 -11.28 -26.29 -5.15
C CYS A 543 -11.56 -26.33 -6.66
N PRO A 544 -11.04 -25.34 -7.45
CA PRO A 544 -11.16 -25.34 -8.90
C PRO A 544 -10.53 -26.59 -9.52
N ARG A 545 -10.96 -26.99 -10.72
CA ARG A 545 -10.46 -28.17 -11.45
C ARG A 545 -9.70 -27.81 -12.73
N THR A 546 -9.80 -26.57 -13.16
CA THR A 546 -9.16 -26.10 -14.39
C THR A 546 -8.47 -24.76 -14.15
N PRO A 547 -7.44 -24.41 -14.95
CA PRO A 547 -6.82 -23.10 -14.85
C PRO A 547 -7.78 -21.94 -15.10
N GLN A 548 -8.74 -22.10 -16.02
CA GLN A 548 -9.79 -21.11 -16.26
C GLN A 548 -10.68 -20.89 -15.03
N GLU A 549 -10.97 -21.94 -14.26
CA GLU A 549 -11.72 -21.82 -12.99
C GLU A 549 -10.92 -21.08 -11.93
N VAL A 550 -9.60 -21.30 -11.84
CA VAL A 550 -8.71 -20.52 -10.97
C VAL A 550 -8.79 -19.04 -11.35
N ALA A 551 -8.58 -18.71 -12.62
CA ALA A 551 -8.61 -17.33 -13.09
C ALA A 551 -9.97 -16.66 -12.87
N SER A 552 -11.07 -17.38 -13.12
CA SER A 552 -12.43 -16.88 -12.88
C SER A 552 -12.71 -16.62 -11.40
N ALA A 553 -12.24 -17.51 -10.51
CA ALA A 553 -12.36 -17.31 -9.08
C ALA A 553 -11.54 -16.09 -8.62
N LEU A 554 -10.32 -15.92 -9.12
CA LEU A 554 -9.48 -14.76 -8.80
C LEU A 554 -10.11 -13.45 -9.27
N ALA A 555 -10.69 -13.40 -10.47
CA ALA A 555 -11.41 -12.24 -10.96
C ALA A 555 -12.61 -11.88 -10.07
N VAL A 556 -13.35 -12.88 -9.59
CA VAL A 556 -14.44 -12.68 -8.63
C VAL A 556 -13.89 -12.15 -7.31
N CYS A 557 -12.86 -12.77 -6.74
CA CYS A 557 -12.25 -12.31 -5.50
C CYS A 557 -11.71 -10.88 -5.60
N SER A 558 -11.04 -10.54 -6.70
CA SER A 558 -10.48 -9.21 -6.97
C SER A 558 -11.57 -8.14 -7.05
N ARG A 559 -12.65 -8.43 -7.79
CA ARG A 559 -13.83 -7.55 -7.87
C ARG A 559 -14.51 -7.35 -6.50
N LEU A 560 -14.46 -8.35 -5.63
CA LEU A 560 -15.07 -8.32 -4.29
C LEU A 560 -14.11 -7.82 -3.20
N GLY A 561 -12.84 -7.57 -3.50
CA GLY A 561 -11.81 -7.28 -2.50
C GLY A 561 -11.56 -8.43 -1.51
N GLN A 562 -11.95 -9.66 -1.88
CA GLN A 562 -11.82 -10.83 -1.02
C GLN A 562 -10.39 -11.36 -1.10
N GLN A 563 -9.69 -11.35 0.04
CA GLN A 563 -8.35 -11.91 0.15
C GLN A 563 -8.37 -13.44 0.04
N VAL A 564 -7.35 -13.96 -0.63
CA VAL A 564 -7.19 -15.37 -0.99
C VAL A 564 -5.82 -15.83 -0.52
N VAL A 565 -5.81 -16.93 0.25
CA VAL A 565 -4.60 -17.68 0.53
C VAL A 565 -4.48 -18.86 -0.44
N VAL A 566 -3.37 -18.92 -1.18
CA VAL A 566 -3.10 -19.97 -2.17
C VAL A 566 -2.52 -21.18 -1.48
N GLN A 567 -3.12 -22.35 -1.69
CA GLN A 567 -2.74 -23.57 -1.00
C GLN A 567 -2.44 -24.72 -1.98
N GLY A 568 -1.22 -25.23 -1.87
CA GLY A 568 -0.79 -26.50 -2.46
C GLY A 568 -0.99 -27.65 -1.49
N GLY A 569 0.09 -28.36 -1.17
CA GLY A 569 0.10 -29.50 -0.25
C GLY A 569 0.12 -29.18 1.25
N LEU A 570 0.13 -27.88 1.63
CA LEU A 570 0.18 -27.41 3.02
C LEU A 570 1.42 -27.88 3.83
N THR A 571 2.54 -28.11 3.14
CA THR A 571 3.80 -28.56 3.74
C THR A 571 4.82 -27.44 4.00
N GLY A 572 4.44 -26.18 3.75
CA GLY A 572 5.30 -25.01 3.94
C GLY A 572 5.64 -24.77 5.42
N LEU A 573 6.81 -24.18 5.67
CA LEU A 573 7.36 -23.95 7.01
C LEU A 573 7.44 -22.46 7.41
N ALA A 574 7.05 -21.55 6.51
CA ALA A 574 7.09 -20.10 6.75
C ALA A 574 5.69 -19.46 6.95
N GLY A 575 4.61 -20.25 6.89
CA GLY A 575 3.25 -19.74 7.04
C GLY A 575 2.68 -19.05 5.80
N GLY A 576 3.30 -19.26 4.63
CA GLY A 576 2.88 -18.67 3.36
C GLY A 576 1.49 -19.14 2.91
N ALA A 577 1.09 -20.37 3.29
CA ALA A 577 -0.21 -20.96 2.97
C ALA A 577 -1.18 -20.99 4.16
N THR A 578 -0.80 -20.41 5.31
CA THR A 578 -1.65 -20.33 6.50
C THR A 578 -2.58 -19.13 6.39
N PRO A 579 -3.92 -19.29 6.49
CA PRO A 579 -4.86 -18.18 6.37
C PRO A 579 -4.67 -17.09 7.44
N CYS A 580 -5.05 -15.86 7.10
CA CYS A 580 -5.29 -14.75 8.00
C CYS A 580 -6.80 -14.48 8.10
N ASN A 581 -7.21 -13.72 9.12
CA ASN A 581 -8.62 -13.61 9.51
C ASN A 581 -9.48 -13.06 8.35
N GLY A 582 -10.43 -13.87 7.87
CA GLY A 582 -11.37 -13.51 6.80
C GLY A 582 -10.99 -14.01 5.40
N GLU A 583 -9.81 -14.60 5.20
CA GLU A 583 -9.35 -15.10 3.89
C GLU A 583 -10.09 -16.36 3.41
N ILE A 584 -10.11 -16.56 2.09
CA ILE A 584 -10.53 -17.81 1.45
C ILE A 584 -9.30 -18.63 1.08
N ALA A 585 -9.35 -19.93 1.33
CA ALA A 585 -8.33 -20.86 0.84
C ALA A 585 -8.62 -21.28 -0.60
N LEU A 586 -7.69 -21.03 -1.52
CA LEU A 586 -7.70 -21.55 -2.88
C LEU A 586 -6.82 -22.80 -2.95
N SER A 587 -7.45 -23.97 -2.95
CA SER A 587 -6.78 -25.26 -3.03
C SER A 587 -6.55 -25.68 -4.47
N LEU A 588 -5.29 -25.94 -4.81
CA LEU A 588 -4.90 -26.46 -6.14
C LEU A 588 -4.97 -27.98 -6.24
N ALA A 589 -5.37 -28.70 -5.19
CA ALA A 589 -5.33 -30.17 -5.12
C ALA A 589 -6.11 -30.90 -6.23
N ARG A 590 -7.08 -30.22 -6.87
CA ARG A 590 -7.86 -30.78 -7.98
C ARG A 590 -7.30 -30.46 -9.38
N LEU A 591 -6.23 -29.66 -9.45
CA LEU A 591 -5.41 -29.46 -10.64
C LEU A 591 -4.25 -30.46 -10.62
N ASN A 592 -4.54 -31.76 -10.67
CA ASN A 592 -3.58 -32.84 -10.41
C ASN A 592 -3.32 -33.76 -11.62
N ALA A 593 -3.55 -33.27 -12.84
CA ALA A 593 -3.24 -34.05 -14.04
C ALA A 593 -1.76 -33.93 -14.45
N VAL A 594 -1.14 -35.07 -14.74
CA VAL A 594 0.03 -35.14 -15.63
C VAL A 594 -0.51 -35.17 -17.06
N GLU A 595 -0.30 -34.11 -17.82
CA GLU A 595 -1.03 -33.85 -19.06
C GLU A 595 -0.34 -34.46 -20.29
N ASP A 596 0.97 -34.29 -20.42
CA ASP A 596 1.69 -34.67 -21.64
C ASP A 596 3.19 -34.85 -21.39
N LEU A 597 3.79 -35.91 -21.95
CA LEU A 597 5.19 -36.28 -21.80
C LEU A 597 5.85 -36.35 -23.17
N ASP A 598 6.95 -35.62 -23.33
CA ASP A 598 7.87 -35.78 -24.44
C ASP A 598 9.03 -36.68 -24.00
N GLU A 599 8.93 -37.97 -24.33
CA GLU A 599 9.94 -38.98 -24.01
C GLU A 599 11.24 -38.78 -24.80
N VAL A 600 11.24 -38.01 -25.88
CA VAL A 600 12.46 -37.74 -26.66
C VAL A 600 13.22 -36.57 -26.05
N ALA A 601 12.51 -35.49 -25.74
CA ALA A 601 13.11 -34.29 -25.15
C ALA A 601 13.33 -34.40 -23.63
N GLY A 602 12.70 -35.36 -22.96
CA GLY A 602 12.75 -35.49 -21.50
C GLY A 602 12.04 -34.32 -20.82
N THR A 603 10.82 -34.00 -21.25
CA THR A 603 10.03 -32.91 -20.66
C THR A 603 8.60 -33.36 -20.40
N VAL A 604 7.99 -32.84 -19.33
CA VAL A 604 6.62 -33.18 -18.94
C VAL A 604 5.82 -31.92 -18.62
N ARG A 605 4.57 -31.89 -19.05
CA ARG A 605 3.58 -30.90 -18.62
C ARG A 605 2.72 -31.45 -17.52
N VAL A 606 2.63 -30.69 -16.44
CA VAL A 606 1.83 -31.03 -15.26
C VAL A 606 0.99 -29.86 -14.81
N GLN A 607 -0.13 -30.16 -14.17
CA GLN A 607 -0.88 -29.18 -13.42
C GLN A 607 -0.26 -28.94 -12.03
N ALA A 608 -0.49 -27.75 -11.48
CA ALA A 608 0.19 -27.28 -10.27
C ALA A 608 -0.09 -28.10 -8.99
N GLY A 609 -1.19 -28.84 -8.95
CA GLY A 609 -1.61 -29.68 -7.83
C GLY A 609 -1.12 -31.13 -7.88
N VAL A 610 -0.31 -31.52 -8.86
CA VAL A 610 0.30 -32.86 -8.89
C VAL A 610 1.22 -33.02 -7.67
N VAL A 611 1.04 -34.12 -6.92
CA VAL A 611 1.93 -34.47 -5.79
C VAL A 611 3.30 -34.84 -6.35
N LEU A 612 4.37 -34.35 -5.73
CA LEU A 612 5.74 -34.55 -6.22
C LEU A 612 6.08 -36.03 -6.37
N GLU A 613 5.79 -36.85 -5.36
CA GLU A 613 6.04 -38.30 -5.40
C GLU A 613 5.22 -39.01 -6.50
N GLU A 614 3.98 -38.60 -6.74
CA GLU A 614 3.17 -39.16 -7.84
C GLU A 614 3.77 -38.83 -9.20
N LEU A 615 4.27 -37.61 -9.40
CA LEU A 615 5.00 -37.23 -10.61
C LEU A 615 6.24 -38.11 -10.79
N GLN A 616 7.07 -38.22 -9.76
CA GLN A 616 8.30 -39.03 -9.79
C GLN A 616 7.98 -40.48 -10.19
N GLN A 617 7.05 -41.13 -9.50
CA GLN A 617 6.63 -42.51 -9.80
C GLN A 617 6.04 -42.66 -11.20
N TRP A 618 5.35 -41.63 -11.71
CA TRP A 618 4.74 -41.67 -13.04
C TRP A 618 5.80 -41.60 -14.15
N VAL A 619 6.81 -40.73 -14.02
CA VAL A 619 7.90 -40.62 -15.01
C VAL A 619 8.90 -41.77 -14.91
N GLU A 620 9.12 -42.33 -13.72
CA GLU A 620 10.02 -43.47 -13.49
C GLU A 620 9.59 -44.77 -14.16
N LYS A 621 8.29 -44.92 -14.45
CA LYS A 621 7.75 -46.04 -15.24
C LYS A 621 8.11 -45.94 -16.73
N ARG A 622 8.70 -44.82 -17.16
CA ARG A 622 9.08 -44.49 -18.54
C ARG A 622 10.56 -44.13 -18.64
N ASP A 623 11.36 -44.62 -17.70
CA ASP A 623 12.82 -44.43 -17.64
C ASP A 623 13.29 -42.98 -17.51
N TRP A 624 12.42 -42.10 -16.99
CA TRP A 624 12.73 -40.73 -16.61
C TRP A 624 12.66 -40.54 -15.10
N THR A 625 13.32 -39.52 -14.57
CA THR A 625 13.16 -39.07 -13.18
C THR A 625 12.96 -37.56 -13.12
N PHE A 626 12.19 -37.11 -12.14
CA PHE A 626 12.15 -35.71 -11.74
C PHE A 626 12.99 -35.54 -10.46
N PRO A 627 14.19 -34.94 -10.55
CA PRO A 627 15.23 -35.16 -9.55
C PRO A 627 15.08 -34.35 -8.24
N LEU A 628 14.15 -33.39 -8.18
CA LEU A 628 13.86 -32.67 -6.94
C LEU A 628 13.33 -33.66 -5.90
N ASP A 629 13.97 -33.76 -4.74
CA ASP A 629 13.56 -34.68 -3.68
C ASP A 629 13.72 -34.02 -2.30
N LEU A 630 12.72 -34.21 -1.45
CA LEU A 630 12.58 -33.55 -0.16
C LEU A 630 11.59 -34.34 0.73
N GLY A 631 11.72 -34.19 2.05
CA GLY A 631 10.98 -35.01 3.02
C GLY A 631 9.44 -34.94 2.89
N ALA A 632 8.91 -33.84 2.35
CA ALA A 632 7.48 -33.65 2.13
C ALA A 632 6.94 -34.19 0.78
N ARG A 633 7.73 -34.91 -0.02
CA ARG A 633 7.39 -35.33 -1.40
C ARG A 633 6.04 -36.05 -1.55
N GLY A 634 5.62 -36.80 -0.53
CA GLY A 634 4.35 -37.54 -0.53
C GLY A 634 3.11 -36.67 -0.36
N SER A 635 3.27 -35.35 -0.15
CA SER A 635 2.16 -34.42 0.03
C SER A 635 2.37 -33.05 -0.60
N CYS A 636 3.61 -32.60 -0.80
CA CYS A 636 3.86 -31.32 -1.47
C CYS A 636 3.43 -31.38 -2.94
N HIS A 637 2.85 -30.29 -3.43
CA HIS A 637 2.46 -30.16 -4.83
C HIS A 637 3.52 -29.42 -5.64
N VAL A 638 3.73 -29.82 -6.89
CA VAL A 638 4.74 -29.25 -7.80
C VAL A 638 4.60 -27.73 -8.01
N GLY A 639 3.38 -27.19 -7.99
CA GLY A 639 3.13 -25.75 -8.04
C GLY A 639 3.59 -25.04 -6.77
N GLY A 640 3.43 -25.69 -5.61
CA GLY A 640 3.99 -25.22 -4.34
C GLY A 640 5.52 -25.23 -4.36
N ASN A 641 6.13 -26.32 -4.86
CA ASN A 641 7.58 -26.39 -5.04
C ASN A 641 8.10 -25.24 -5.92
N ALA A 642 7.40 -24.88 -7.00
CA ALA A 642 7.78 -23.73 -7.83
C ALA A 642 7.54 -22.39 -7.10
N ALA A 643 6.40 -22.22 -6.45
CA ALA A 643 6.07 -20.99 -5.73
C ALA A 643 7.04 -20.68 -4.60
N THR A 644 7.61 -21.69 -3.93
CA THR A 644 8.63 -21.50 -2.87
C THR A 644 10.06 -21.63 -3.38
N ASN A 645 10.27 -21.93 -4.67
CA ASN A 645 11.56 -22.30 -5.22
C ASN A 645 12.26 -23.42 -4.42
N ALA A 646 11.55 -24.51 -4.16
CA ALA A 646 12.05 -25.61 -3.34
C ALA A 646 13.41 -26.14 -3.83
N GLY A 647 14.27 -26.38 -2.85
CA GLY A 647 15.51 -27.15 -2.97
C GLY A 647 15.32 -28.57 -2.44
N GLY A 648 16.41 -29.15 -1.94
CA GLY A 648 16.47 -30.52 -1.46
C GLY A 648 17.89 -31.10 -1.54
N ASN A 649 18.03 -32.35 -1.11
CA ASN A 649 19.33 -33.03 -1.00
C ASN A 649 20.09 -33.24 -2.32
N ARG A 650 19.46 -32.96 -3.46
CA ARG A 650 19.98 -33.20 -4.82
C ARG A 650 20.28 -31.95 -5.64
N VAL A 651 20.19 -30.77 -5.03
CA VAL A 651 20.44 -29.47 -5.71
C VAL A 651 21.86 -29.41 -6.29
N ILE A 652 22.87 -29.96 -5.61
CA ILE A 652 24.28 -29.95 -6.05
C ILE A 652 24.47 -30.46 -7.49
N ARG A 653 23.59 -31.35 -7.96
CA ARG A 653 23.65 -31.89 -9.33
C ARG A 653 22.57 -31.34 -10.25
N PHE A 654 21.33 -31.28 -9.77
CA PHE A 654 20.19 -31.04 -10.65
C PHE A 654 19.66 -29.61 -10.58
N GLY A 655 20.16 -28.81 -9.64
CA GLY A 655 19.66 -27.48 -9.32
C GLY A 655 18.36 -27.52 -8.51
N THR A 656 17.90 -26.32 -8.16
CA THR A 656 16.63 -26.02 -7.51
C THR A 656 15.44 -26.20 -8.47
N MET A 657 14.23 -26.06 -7.94
CA MET A 657 13.02 -26.03 -8.76
C MET A 657 13.08 -24.99 -9.90
N ARG A 658 13.72 -23.82 -9.67
CA ARG A 658 13.90 -22.80 -10.71
C ARG A 658 14.60 -23.31 -11.97
N GLU A 659 15.57 -24.20 -11.80
CA GLU A 659 16.34 -24.79 -12.91
C GLU A 659 15.63 -25.98 -13.56
N ARG A 660 14.54 -26.46 -12.97
CA ARG A 660 13.71 -27.55 -13.51
C ARG A 660 12.48 -27.06 -14.27
N VAL A 661 12.05 -25.82 -14.03
CA VAL A 661 10.91 -25.21 -14.73
C VAL A 661 11.34 -24.63 -16.07
N LEU A 662 10.77 -25.13 -17.18
CA LEU A 662 10.96 -24.61 -18.53
C LEU A 662 9.92 -23.54 -18.88
N GLY A 663 8.69 -23.68 -18.39
CA GLY A 663 7.59 -22.74 -18.61
C GLY A 663 6.51 -22.85 -17.55
N LEU A 664 5.73 -21.79 -17.38
CA LEU A 664 4.63 -21.70 -16.42
C LEU A 664 3.36 -21.17 -17.09
N GLU A 665 2.20 -21.63 -16.63
CA GLU A 665 0.92 -20.92 -16.79
C GLU A 665 0.51 -20.38 -15.44
N VAL A 666 0.15 -19.10 -15.39
CA VAL A 666 -0.19 -18.39 -14.15
C VAL A 666 -1.53 -17.67 -14.30
N ALA A 667 -2.43 -17.89 -13.36
CA ALA A 667 -3.65 -17.10 -13.21
C ALA A 667 -3.37 -15.83 -12.40
N LEU A 668 -3.70 -14.68 -12.97
CA LEU A 668 -3.54 -13.37 -12.35
C LEU A 668 -4.85 -12.95 -11.62
N PRO A 669 -4.76 -12.06 -10.61
CA PRO A 669 -5.91 -11.50 -9.89
C PRO A 669 -7.03 -10.92 -10.76
N ASP A 670 -6.69 -10.37 -11.92
CA ASP A 670 -7.66 -9.80 -12.86
C ASP A 670 -8.37 -10.84 -13.74
N GLY A 671 -8.06 -12.13 -13.55
CA GLY A 671 -8.65 -13.25 -14.28
C GLY A 671 -7.96 -13.62 -15.59
N ARG A 672 -6.84 -12.96 -15.95
CA ARG A 672 -6.03 -13.40 -17.08
C ARG A 672 -5.26 -14.67 -16.76
N LEU A 673 -5.14 -15.54 -17.77
CA LEU A 673 -4.15 -16.63 -17.78
C LEU A 673 -2.93 -16.18 -18.57
N LEU A 674 -1.84 -15.90 -17.86
CA LEU A 674 -0.54 -15.64 -18.46
C LEU A 674 0.15 -16.97 -18.74
N SER A 675 0.10 -17.42 -19.99
CA SER A 675 0.77 -18.65 -20.42
C SER A 675 2.15 -18.35 -20.99
N MET A 676 3.17 -18.84 -20.30
CA MET A 676 4.58 -18.86 -20.70
C MET A 676 5.06 -20.31 -20.84
N LEU A 677 4.12 -21.20 -21.19
CA LEU A 677 4.41 -22.62 -21.40
C LEU A 677 5.29 -22.79 -22.63
N ASN A 678 6.40 -23.48 -22.44
CA ASN A 678 7.40 -23.73 -23.46
C ASN A 678 8.26 -24.92 -23.02
N ARG A 679 8.60 -25.79 -23.96
CA ARG A 679 9.40 -26.99 -23.71
C ARG A 679 10.81 -26.92 -24.28
N VAL A 680 11.18 -25.83 -24.94
CA VAL A 680 12.57 -25.66 -25.39
C VAL A 680 13.44 -25.13 -24.26
N THR A 681 14.63 -25.73 -24.09
CA THR A 681 15.59 -25.33 -23.05
C THR A 681 16.17 -23.93 -23.28
N LYS A 682 16.25 -23.48 -24.54
CA LYS A 682 16.76 -22.15 -24.90
C LYS A 682 15.65 -21.35 -25.56
N ASN A 683 15.25 -20.27 -24.91
CA ASN A 683 14.33 -19.29 -25.48
C ASN A 683 14.76 -17.89 -25.03
N THR A 684 15.20 -17.06 -25.97
CA THR A 684 15.73 -15.71 -25.70
C THR A 684 14.82 -14.61 -26.26
N THR A 685 13.54 -14.90 -26.47
CA THR A 685 12.57 -13.94 -27.04
C THR A 685 12.03 -12.97 -25.98
N GLY A 686 12.91 -12.14 -25.41
CA GLY A 686 12.54 -11.12 -24.43
C GLY A 686 12.83 -11.51 -22.97
N ILE A 687 12.12 -10.86 -22.05
CA ILE A 687 12.29 -11.06 -20.59
C ILE A 687 11.67 -12.40 -20.19
N ASP A 688 12.41 -13.17 -19.39
CA ASP A 688 11.97 -14.47 -18.91
C ASP A 688 11.06 -14.34 -17.67
N LEU A 689 9.81 -13.94 -17.92
CA LEU A 689 8.83 -13.59 -16.89
C LEU A 689 8.52 -14.73 -15.90
N LYS A 690 8.74 -16.01 -16.27
CA LYS A 690 8.45 -17.14 -15.38
C LYS A 690 9.24 -17.04 -14.07
N HIS A 691 10.44 -16.45 -14.11
CA HIS A 691 11.30 -16.30 -12.94
C HIS A 691 10.75 -15.34 -11.88
N LEU A 692 9.80 -14.47 -12.23
CA LEU A 692 9.11 -13.61 -11.26
C LEU A 692 8.16 -14.41 -10.36
N PHE A 693 7.57 -15.49 -10.89
CA PHE A 693 6.57 -16.29 -10.15
C PHE A 693 7.19 -17.44 -9.34
N ILE A 694 8.35 -17.93 -9.76
CA ILE A 694 9.13 -18.93 -9.01
C ILE A 694 9.73 -18.25 -7.77
N GLY A 695 9.42 -18.75 -6.58
CA GLY A 695 9.83 -18.12 -5.31
C GLY A 695 8.96 -16.92 -4.88
N SER A 696 7.85 -16.65 -5.57
CA SER A 696 6.93 -15.56 -5.20
C SER A 696 5.99 -15.89 -4.04
N GLU A 697 5.95 -17.16 -3.63
CA GLU A 697 5.03 -17.69 -2.63
C GLU A 697 3.56 -17.36 -2.94
N GLY A 698 3.19 -17.30 -4.22
CA GLY A 698 1.81 -17.02 -4.65
C GLY A 698 1.37 -15.57 -4.52
N THR A 699 2.27 -14.65 -4.13
CA THR A 699 1.94 -13.23 -3.93
C THR A 699 1.71 -12.47 -5.24
N LEU A 700 2.27 -12.94 -6.36
CA LEU A 700 2.16 -12.27 -7.68
C LEU A 700 1.14 -12.92 -8.62
N GLY A 701 0.71 -14.14 -8.32
CA GLY A 701 -0.17 -14.93 -9.19
C GLY A 701 -0.21 -16.40 -8.77
N VAL A 702 -1.20 -17.13 -9.27
CA VAL A 702 -1.40 -18.55 -8.96
C VAL A 702 -0.87 -19.40 -10.11
N ILE A 703 0.20 -20.15 -9.87
CA ILE A 703 0.72 -21.11 -10.85
C ILE A 703 -0.31 -22.22 -11.06
N THR A 704 -0.72 -22.47 -12.31
CA THR A 704 -1.74 -23.47 -12.67
C THR A 704 -1.17 -24.65 -13.46
N ARG A 705 -0.14 -24.43 -14.29
CA ARG A 705 0.58 -25.47 -15.04
C ARG A 705 2.08 -25.19 -15.10
N LEU A 706 2.85 -26.27 -15.28
CA LEU A 706 4.30 -26.24 -15.41
C LEU A 706 4.74 -27.15 -16.55
N ASP A 707 5.64 -26.66 -17.41
CA ASP A 707 6.49 -27.50 -18.25
C ASP A 707 7.80 -27.74 -17.49
N LEU A 708 8.11 -29.00 -17.18
CA LEU A 708 9.24 -29.41 -16.36
C LEU A 708 10.26 -30.19 -17.17
N LYS A 709 11.54 -29.97 -16.86
CA LYS A 709 12.67 -30.73 -17.37
C LYS A 709 12.90 -31.99 -16.53
N LEU A 710 12.95 -33.14 -17.20
CA LEU A 710 13.28 -34.43 -16.59
C LEU A 710 14.76 -34.75 -16.76
N SER A 711 15.22 -35.78 -16.04
CA SER A 711 16.54 -36.39 -16.23
C SER A 711 16.36 -37.88 -16.50
N PRO A 712 17.27 -38.52 -17.24
CA PRO A 712 17.24 -39.98 -17.39
C PRO A 712 17.23 -40.65 -16.02
N LYS A 713 16.43 -41.71 -15.86
CA LYS A 713 16.35 -42.46 -14.61
C LYS A 713 17.72 -43.09 -14.29
N PRO A 714 18.29 -42.82 -13.10
CA PRO A 714 19.51 -43.50 -12.66
C PRO A 714 19.27 -45.01 -12.51
N THR A 715 20.24 -45.81 -12.94
CA THR A 715 20.23 -47.28 -12.77
C THR A 715 21.21 -47.77 -11.73
N SER A 716 22.05 -46.88 -11.19
CA SER A 716 22.95 -47.14 -10.06
C SER A 716 22.78 -46.08 -8.97
N SER A 717 22.98 -46.49 -7.72
CA SER A 717 23.09 -45.60 -6.58
C SER A 717 24.15 -46.13 -5.61
N SER A 718 25.05 -45.27 -5.15
CA SER A 718 26.02 -45.60 -4.11
C SER A 718 25.98 -44.55 -3.02
N THR A 719 26.07 -45.00 -1.76
CA THR A 719 25.99 -44.14 -0.59
C THR A 719 27.17 -44.39 0.31
N ALA A 720 27.79 -43.33 0.82
CA ALA A 720 28.85 -43.43 1.80
C ALA A 720 28.64 -42.43 2.94
N LEU A 721 29.05 -42.81 4.14
CA LEU A 721 29.16 -41.91 5.29
C LEU A 721 30.64 -41.77 5.63
N CYS A 722 31.12 -40.53 5.71
CA CYS A 722 32.51 -40.22 6.02
C CYS A 722 32.59 -39.49 7.36
N ALA A 723 33.62 -39.78 8.16
CA ALA A 723 34.03 -39.00 9.30
C ALA A 723 35.22 -38.10 8.93
N LEU A 724 35.18 -36.82 9.30
CA LEU A 724 36.16 -35.83 8.86
C LEU A 724 36.77 -35.06 10.05
N PRO A 725 38.07 -34.71 9.97
CA PRO A 725 38.75 -34.02 11.06
C PRO A 725 38.37 -32.53 11.19
N SER A 726 37.73 -31.92 10.18
CA SER A 726 37.30 -30.52 10.20
C SER A 726 36.25 -30.22 9.12
N PHE A 727 35.62 -29.04 9.20
CA PHE A 727 34.75 -28.55 8.13
C PHE A 727 35.54 -28.14 6.87
N GLU A 728 36.75 -27.61 7.03
CA GLU A 728 37.66 -27.36 5.90
C GLU A 728 37.90 -28.63 5.07
N ALA A 729 38.11 -29.77 5.74
CA ALA A 729 38.22 -31.06 5.08
C ALA A 729 36.96 -31.43 4.29
N ALA A 730 35.75 -31.12 4.80
CA ALA A 730 34.50 -31.32 4.09
C ALA A 730 34.40 -30.47 2.81
N THR A 731 34.81 -29.19 2.86
CA THR A 731 34.81 -28.30 1.69
C THR A 731 35.83 -28.71 0.62
N GLN A 732 36.98 -29.25 1.04
CA GLN A 732 37.96 -29.83 0.13
C GLN A 732 37.43 -31.12 -0.50
N LEU A 733 36.83 -32.00 0.31
CA LEU A 733 36.28 -33.27 -0.16
C LEU A 733 35.17 -33.05 -1.20
N VAL A 734 34.18 -32.18 -0.95
CA VAL A 734 33.10 -31.93 -1.93
C VAL A 734 33.68 -31.45 -3.27
N ARG A 735 34.71 -30.60 -3.25
CA ARG A 735 35.36 -30.11 -4.47
C ARG A 735 36.09 -31.22 -5.23
N ASP A 736 36.81 -32.09 -4.52
CA ASP A 736 37.53 -33.19 -5.15
C ASP A 736 36.56 -34.25 -5.68
N LEU A 737 35.48 -34.55 -4.96
CA LEU A 737 34.43 -35.44 -5.42
C LEU A 737 33.66 -34.87 -6.62
N GLN A 738 33.33 -33.56 -6.65
CA GLN A 738 32.72 -32.94 -7.82
C GLN A 738 33.61 -33.05 -9.07
N ARG A 739 34.94 -33.03 -8.91
CA ARG A 739 35.89 -33.23 -10.01
C ARG A 739 35.97 -34.70 -10.45
N ALA A 740 35.97 -35.62 -9.49
CA ALA A 740 36.19 -37.03 -9.74
C ALA A 740 34.90 -37.79 -10.13
N LEU A 741 33.74 -37.34 -9.65
CA LEU A 741 32.46 -38.05 -9.72
C LEU A 741 31.38 -37.17 -10.33
N PRO A 742 31.20 -37.19 -11.67
CA PRO A 742 30.07 -36.52 -12.33
C PRO A 742 28.69 -37.03 -11.85
N ALA A 743 28.66 -38.22 -11.24
CA ALA A 743 27.47 -38.85 -10.67
C ALA A 743 27.10 -38.34 -9.27
N LEU A 744 27.93 -37.52 -8.61
CA LEU A 744 27.67 -36.98 -7.28
C LEU A 744 26.31 -36.28 -7.23
N SER A 745 25.37 -36.81 -6.43
CA SER A 745 24.00 -36.34 -6.34
C SER A 745 23.66 -35.71 -5.01
N ALA A 746 24.27 -36.13 -3.90
CA ALA A 746 24.07 -35.53 -2.58
C ALA A 746 25.38 -35.40 -1.80
N PHE A 747 25.49 -34.35 -0.99
CA PHE A 747 26.59 -34.12 -0.06
C PHE A 747 26.06 -33.39 1.17
N GLU A 748 25.70 -34.17 2.19
CA GLU A 748 25.03 -33.72 3.40
C GLU A 748 26.02 -33.63 4.54
N VAL A 749 26.16 -32.46 5.15
CA VAL A 749 27.06 -32.25 6.28
C VAL A 749 26.30 -32.31 7.60
N MET A 750 26.89 -32.95 8.60
CA MET A 750 26.36 -33.09 9.96
C MET A 750 27.47 -32.84 10.97
N TRP A 751 27.24 -31.94 11.93
CA TRP A 751 28.19 -31.75 13.03
C TRP A 751 28.00 -32.83 14.10
N SER A 752 29.04 -33.05 14.91
CA SER A 752 29.08 -34.09 15.95
C SER A 752 27.82 -34.13 16.84
N ASP A 753 27.36 -32.95 17.27
CA ASP A 753 26.21 -32.82 18.16
C ASP A 753 24.92 -33.33 17.49
N TYR A 754 24.76 -33.08 16.18
CA TYR A 754 23.64 -33.58 15.41
C TYR A 754 23.69 -35.11 15.29
N LEU A 755 24.84 -35.69 14.89
CA LEU A 755 24.95 -37.14 14.72
C LEU A 755 24.74 -37.88 16.04
N ALA A 756 25.26 -37.35 17.14
CA ALA A 756 25.04 -37.90 18.48
C ALA A 756 23.54 -37.90 18.84
N ALA A 757 22.83 -36.80 18.58
CA ALA A 757 21.39 -36.71 18.81
C ALA A 757 20.59 -37.65 17.89
N ALA A 758 20.96 -37.75 16.61
CA ALA A 758 20.35 -38.64 15.63
C ALA A 758 20.50 -40.12 16.04
N THR A 759 21.70 -40.52 16.47
CA THR A 759 21.98 -41.88 16.97
C THR A 759 21.10 -42.20 18.19
N GLN A 760 20.96 -41.24 19.11
CA GLN A 760 20.14 -41.40 20.31
C GLN A 760 18.65 -41.59 19.98
N ILE A 761 18.08 -40.74 19.11
CA ILE A 761 16.63 -40.74 18.84
C ILE A 761 16.20 -41.93 17.97
N THR A 762 17.06 -42.36 17.04
CA THR A 762 16.78 -43.49 16.13
C THR A 762 17.15 -44.84 16.74
N SER A 763 17.84 -44.85 17.89
CA SER A 763 18.41 -46.07 18.50
C SER A 763 19.39 -46.82 17.57
N LEU A 764 19.94 -46.14 16.55
CA LEU A 764 21.03 -46.69 15.74
C LEU A 764 22.31 -46.77 16.58
N ARG A 765 23.24 -47.63 16.15
CA ARG A 765 24.58 -47.66 16.75
C ARG A 765 25.38 -46.44 16.29
N ARG A 766 26.41 -46.06 17.03
CA ARG A 766 27.39 -45.09 16.50
C ARG A 766 28.00 -45.67 15.20
N PRO A 767 28.12 -44.87 14.12
CA PRO A 767 28.68 -45.37 12.87
C PRO A 767 30.18 -45.66 12.99
N PHE A 768 30.92 -44.87 13.77
CA PHE A 768 32.37 -44.99 13.96
C PHE A 768 32.73 -45.18 15.44
N GLU A 769 33.93 -45.70 15.71
CA GLU A 769 34.44 -45.89 17.08
C GLU A 769 34.87 -44.57 17.72
N GLU A 770 35.54 -43.70 16.95
CA GLU A 770 35.99 -42.37 17.38
C GLU A 770 34.97 -41.28 17.05
N ASP A 771 34.89 -40.26 17.91
CA ASP A 771 34.06 -39.08 17.68
C ASP A 771 34.85 -38.04 16.86
N HIS A 772 34.29 -37.64 15.72
CA HIS A 772 34.83 -36.61 14.83
C HIS A 772 33.96 -35.35 14.82
N PRO A 773 34.52 -34.16 14.53
CA PRO A 773 33.77 -32.91 14.58
C PRO A 773 32.72 -32.78 13.48
N VAL A 774 32.96 -33.38 12.31
CA VAL A 774 32.09 -33.27 11.13
C VAL A 774 31.95 -34.64 10.45
N TYR A 775 30.74 -34.93 9.98
CA TYR A 775 30.41 -36.11 9.20
C TYR A 775 29.73 -35.70 7.92
N VAL A 776 29.96 -36.45 6.85
CA VAL A 776 29.33 -36.20 5.55
C VAL A 776 28.69 -37.47 5.01
N LEU A 777 27.42 -37.37 4.61
CA LEU A 777 26.74 -38.39 3.82
C LEU A 777 26.81 -38.01 2.33
N ILE A 778 27.26 -38.95 1.51
CA ILE A 778 27.48 -38.79 0.07
C ILE A 778 26.56 -39.76 -0.66
N GLU A 779 25.92 -39.29 -1.73
CA GLU A 779 25.21 -40.13 -2.70
C GLU A 779 25.75 -39.86 -4.10
N THR A 780 25.90 -40.91 -4.90
CA THR A 780 26.06 -40.82 -6.34
C THR A 780 24.92 -41.53 -7.04
N LEU A 781 24.35 -40.93 -8.08
CA LEU A 781 23.33 -41.54 -8.94
C LEU A 781 23.86 -41.69 -10.36
N GLY A 782 23.96 -42.89 -10.90
CA GLY A 782 24.61 -43.07 -12.19
C GLY A 782 23.85 -44.03 -13.10
N ALA A 783 24.61 -44.63 -14.00
CA ALA A 783 24.07 -45.56 -14.99
C ALA A 783 24.76 -46.94 -14.96
N ASP A 784 25.90 -47.07 -14.27
CA ASP A 784 26.72 -48.28 -14.23
C ASP A 784 27.09 -48.59 -12.78
N ASP A 785 26.37 -49.54 -12.18
CA ASP A 785 26.49 -49.87 -10.76
C ASP A 785 27.91 -50.24 -10.33
N LEU A 786 28.64 -50.99 -11.17
CA LEU A 786 30.00 -51.39 -10.85
C LEU A 786 30.95 -50.20 -10.99
N ALA A 787 30.91 -49.50 -12.13
CA ALA A 787 31.85 -48.42 -12.41
C ALA A 787 31.66 -47.22 -11.47
N ASP A 788 30.40 -46.87 -11.16
CA ASP A 788 30.06 -45.76 -10.27
C ASP A 788 30.48 -46.06 -8.83
N ARG A 789 30.23 -47.29 -8.35
CA ARG A 789 30.68 -47.72 -7.02
C ARG A 789 32.20 -47.74 -6.90
N GLU A 790 32.89 -48.34 -7.86
CA GLU A 790 34.36 -48.36 -7.85
C GLU A 790 34.95 -46.95 -7.95
N ALA A 791 34.31 -46.03 -8.68
CA ALA A 791 34.77 -44.64 -8.75
C ALA A 791 34.63 -43.94 -7.40
N LEU A 792 33.51 -44.14 -6.71
CA LEU A 792 33.30 -43.62 -5.36
C LEU A 792 34.32 -44.21 -4.37
N GLU A 793 34.49 -45.54 -4.37
CA GLU A 793 35.45 -46.23 -3.50
C GLU A 793 36.89 -45.76 -3.76
N ARG A 794 37.30 -45.60 -5.02
CA ARG A 794 38.63 -45.06 -5.37
C ARG A 794 38.82 -43.63 -4.87
N ALA A 795 37.83 -42.76 -5.06
CA ALA A 795 37.91 -41.37 -4.65
C ALA A 795 37.96 -41.24 -3.10
N LEU A 796 37.15 -42.02 -2.40
CA LEU A 796 37.15 -42.04 -0.93
C LEU A 796 38.40 -42.72 -0.36
N GLY A 797 38.94 -43.75 -1.02
CA GLY A 797 40.22 -44.36 -0.66
C GLY A 797 41.37 -43.35 -0.74
N GLN A 798 41.43 -42.55 -1.81
CA GLN A 798 42.42 -41.46 -1.92
C GLN A 798 42.23 -40.38 -0.84
N ALA A 799 40.99 -40.06 -0.48
CA ALA A 799 40.69 -39.12 0.59
C ALA A 799 41.10 -39.67 1.97
N LEU A 800 40.95 -40.97 2.19
CA LEU A 800 41.41 -41.66 3.40
C LEU A 800 42.94 -41.69 3.48
N ASP A 801 43.62 -42.09 2.40
CA ASP A 801 45.08 -42.17 2.32
C ASP A 801 45.77 -40.81 2.53
N SER A 802 45.12 -39.72 2.10
CA SER A 802 45.61 -38.35 2.28
C SER A 802 45.30 -37.76 3.67
N GLY A 803 44.53 -38.46 4.51
CA GLY A 803 44.06 -37.97 5.81
C GLY A 803 42.97 -36.91 5.72
N LEU A 804 42.39 -36.68 4.53
CA LEU A 804 41.28 -35.76 4.33
C LEU A 804 39.99 -36.32 4.93
N VAL A 805 39.79 -37.64 4.83
CA VAL A 805 38.75 -38.40 5.52
C VAL A 805 39.44 -39.23 6.60
N ALA A 806 38.89 -39.25 7.81
CA ALA A 806 39.44 -40.02 8.92
C ALA A 806 38.95 -41.47 8.90
N ASP A 807 37.68 -41.69 8.58
CA ASP A 807 37.09 -43.02 8.42
C ASP A 807 35.88 -42.96 7.47
N VAL A 808 35.53 -44.09 6.85
CA VAL A 808 34.50 -44.18 5.82
C VAL A 808 33.72 -45.50 5.88
N ILE A 809 32.40 -45.39 5.74
CA ILE A 809 31.48 -46.52 5.56
C ILE A 809 30.83 -46.39 4.19
N VAL A 810 31.11 -47.32 3.29
CA VAL A 810 30.43 -47.43 1.99
C VAL A 810 29.34 -48.48 2.08
N ALA A 811 28.11 -48.11 1.74
CA ALA A 811 26.97 -49.02 1.74
C ALA A 811 27.20 -50.19 0.76
N GLN A 812 27.02 -51.42 1.24
CA GLN A 812 27.17 -52.64 0.42
C GLN A 812 25.83 -53.17 -0.07
N SER A 813 24.72 -52.54 0.34
CA SER A 813 23.37 -52.93 0.01
C SER A 813 22.42 -51.73 0.05
N VAL A 814 21.23 -51.89 -0.52
CA VAL A 814 20.15 -50.89 -0.42
C VAL A 814 19.72 -50.68 1.03
N GLU A 815 19.76 -51.72 1.86
CA GLU A 815 19.44 -51.63 3.29
C GLU A 815 20.50 -50.81 4.04
N ASP A 816 21.79 -51.00 3.72
CA ASP A 816 22.87 -50.17 4.27
C ASP A 816 22.70 -48.70 3.86
N SER A 817 22.40 -48.43 2.59
CA SER A 817 22.17 -47.07 2.11
C SER A 817 21.04 -46.40 2.90
N ARG A 818 19.89 -47.07 3.07
CA ARG A 818 18.76 -46.57 3.89
C ARG A 818 19.17 -46.32 5.34
N ARG A 819 19.96 -47.23 5.92
CA ARG A 819 20.48 -47.09 7.28
C ARG A 819 21.39 -45.87 7.43
N LEU A 820 22.26 -45.61 6.45
CA LEU A 820 23.12 -44.41 6.45
C LEU A 820 22.29 -43.13 6.29
N TRP A 821 21.30 -43.12 5.39
CA TRP A 821 20.37 -42.00 5.23
C TRP A 821 19.56 -41.72 6.50
N THR A 822 19.23 -42.75 7.29
CA THR A 822 18.47 -42.59 8.54
C THR A 822 19.15 -41.63 9.52
N TYR A 823 20.49 -41.58 9.59
CA TYR A 823 21.18 -40.58 10.43
C TYR A 823 20.87 -39.14 10.00
N ARG A 824 20.86 -38.88 8.69
CA ARG A 824 20.59 -37.56 8.12
C ARG A 824 19.10 -37.22 8.18
N GLU A 825 18.22 -38.19 8.01
CA GLU A 825 16.76 -38.00 8.01
C GLU A 825 16.15 -37.93 9.42
N ALA A 826 16.91 -38.28 10.47
CA ALA A 826 16.51 -38.21 11.88
C ALA A 826 16.00 -36.84 12.35
N VAL A 827 16.20 -35.79 11.56
CA VAL A 827 15.66 -34.44 11.80
C VAL A 827 14.16 -34.47 12.09
N GLY A 828 13.39 -35.35 11.43
CA GLY A 828 11.94 -35.47 11.65
C GLY A 828 11.59 -35.82 13.11
N GLU A 829 12.26 -36.82 13.68
CA GLU A 829 12.11 -37.24 15.06
C GLU A 829 12.73 -36.23 16.04
N LEU A 830 13.88 -35.64 15.68
CA LEU A 830 14.56 -34.62 16.49
C LEU A 830 13.71 -33.38 16.71
N LEU A 831 13.02 -32.89 15.67
CA LEU A 831 12.08 -31.78 15.80
C LEU A 831 10.99 -32.10 16.82
N GLY A 832 10.46 -33.33 16.83
CA GLY A 832 9.49 -33.77 17.84
C GLY A 832 10.06 -33.75 19.27
N ALA A 833 11.28 -34.25 19.44
CA ALA A 833 11.94 -34.34 20.75
C ALA A 833 12.41 -33.00 21.33
N LEU A 834 12.68 -32.01 20.47
CA LEU A 834 13.19 -30.69 20.88
C LEU A 834 12.08 -29.66 21.14
N LYS A 835 10.80 -29.99 20.98
CA LYS A 835 9.72 -29.01 21.20
C LYS A 835 9.66 -28.53 22.66
N PRO A 836 9.50 -27.21 22.90
CA PRO A 836 9.51 -26.12 21.92
C PRO A 836 10.94 -25.77 21.45
N PHE A 837 11.16 -25.66 20.14
CA PHE A 837 12.47 -25.40 19.53
C PHE A 837 12.46 -24.12 18.68
N ALA A 838 13.65 -23.64 18.32
CA ALA A 838 13.87 -22.65 17.27
C ALA A 838 14.55 -23.39 16.11
N ALA A 839 13.98 -23.29 14.90
CA ALA A 839 14.52 -23.92 13.71
C ALA A 839 14.82 -22.88 12.64
N PHE A 840 16.04 -22.91 12.14
CA PHE A 840 16.54 -22.00 11.12
C PHE A 840 16.92 -22.78 9.88
N ASP A 841 16.67 -22.15 8.74
CA ASP A 841 17.03 -22.58 7.39
C ASP A 841 17.70 -21.37 6.76
N VAL A 842 19.04 -21.31 6.79
CA VAL A 842 19.81 -20.13 6.38
C VAL A 842 20.79 -20.50 5.28
N GLY A 843 20.91 -19.63 4.29
CA GLY A 843 21.93 -19.77 3.26
C GLY A 843 23.19 -19.05 3.70
N ILE A 844 24.32 -19.77 3.79
CA ILE A 844 25.61 -19.21 4.20
C ILE A 844 26.64 -19.50 3.10
N PRO A 845 27.41 -18.50 2.65
CA PRO A 845 28.53 -18.76 1.75
C PRO A 845 29.43 -19.85 2.32
N MET A 846 29.72 -20.89 1.52
CA MET A 846 30.49 -22.06 1.98
C MET A 846 31.83 -21.67 2.65
N SER A 847 32.48 -20.61 2.16
CA SER A 847 33.73 -20.07 2.71
C SER A 847 33.60 -19.40 4.08
N ARG A 848 32.38 -19.11 4.54
CA ARG A 848 32.06 -18.50 5.84
C ARG A 848 31.35 -19.45 6.80
N MET A 849 30.97 -20.64 6.35
CA MET A 849 30.11 -21.54 7.11
C MET A 849 30.76 -22.05 8.40
N GLN A 850 32.07 -22.35 8.39
CA GLN A 850 32.77 -22.73 9.62
C GLN A 850 32.76 -21.61 10.66
N GLU A 851 33.17 -20.41 10.27
CA GLU A 851 33.17 -19.22 11.14
C GLU A 851 31.77 -18.97 11.71
N PHE A 852 30.73 -19.10 10.87
CA PHE A 852 29.34 -18.96 11.27
C PHE A 852 28.92 -20.01 12.31
N VAL A 853 29.15 -21.30 12.07
CA VAL A 853 28.77 -22.38 12.99
C VAL A 853 29.51 -22.26 14.31
N GLU A 854 30.80 -21.93 14.29
CA GLU A 854 31.60 -21.73 15.50
C GLU A 854 31.12 -20.52 16.31
N GLN A 855 30.81 -19.40 15.65
CA GLN A 855 30.33 -18.18 16.31
C GLN A 855 28.92 -18.39 16.88
N VAL A 856 27.95 -18.80 16.05
CA VAL A 856 26.56 -19.01 16.47
C VAL A 856 26.47 -20.10 17.53
N GLY A 857 27.22 -21.20 17.37
CA GLY A 857 27.28 -22.27 18.36
C GLY A 857 27.85 -21.81 19.71
N ARG A 858 28.89 -20.95 19.71
CA ARG A 858 29.42 -20.35 20.96
C ARG A 858 28.38 -19.44 21.62
N ASP A 859 27.75 -18.56 20.85
CA ASP A 859 26.76 -17.60 21.36
C ASP A 859 25.53 -18.32 21.93
N LEU A 860 25.02 -19.33 21.22
CA LEU A 860 23.91 -20.17 21.67
C LEU A 860 24.23 -20.92 22.97
N ARG A 861 25.41 -21.54 23.08
CA ARG A 861 25.82 -22.24 24.31
C ARG A 861 26.04 -21.28 25.48
N GLN A 862 26.48 -20.06 25.21
CA GLN A 862 26.68 -19.05 26.25
C GLN A 862 25.34 -18.52 26.78
N LEU A 863 24.38 -18.26 25.89
CA LEU A 863 23.08 -17.70 26.25
C LEU A 863 22.08 -18.77 26.73
N PHE A 864 22.18 -19.98 26.18
CA PHE A 864 21.26 -21.08 26.39
C PHE A 864 22.02 -22.39 26.66
N PRO A 865 22.72 -22.49 27.81
CA PRO A 865 23.59 -23.64 28.13
C PRO A 865 22.81 -24.95 28.32
N ASP A 866 21.53 -24.89 28.69
CA ASP A 866 20.69 -26.06 28.95
C ASP A 866 20.01 -26.62 27.69
N GLN A 867 20.19 -25.98 26.53
CA GLN A 867 19.58 -26.38 25.26
C GLN A 867 20.55 -27.16 24.38
N LYS A 868 20.01 -28.04 23.53
CA LYS A 868 20.76 -28.67 22.44
C LYS A 868 20.76 -27.75 21.23
N HIS A 869 21.95 -27.56 20.66
CA HIS A 869 22.19 -26.74 19.47
C HIS A 869 22.76 -27.63 18.37
N LEU A 870 21.94 -27.95 17.37
CA LEU A 870 22.27 -28.93 16.33
C LEU A 870 22.45 -28.24 14.99
N PHE A 871 23.52 -28.59 14.28
CA PHE A 871 23.87 -28.04 12.96
C PHE A 871 24.01 -29.18 11.95
N PHE A 872 23.38 -29.01 10.80
CA PHE A 872 23.44 -29.93 9.66
C PHE A 872 22.95 -29.22 8.40
N GLY A 873 23.21 -29.75 7.22
CA GLY A 873 22.72 -29.13 6.00
C GLY A 873 23.27 -29.72 4.71
N HIS A 874 22.98 -29.03 3.62
CA HIS A 874 23.39 -29.38 2.27
C HIS A 874 24.54 -28.45 1.89
N ILE A 875 25.80 -28.91 1.94
CA ILE A 875 26.91 -27.99 1.71
C ILE A 875 26.97 -27.53 0.23
N GLY A 876 26.49 -28.39 -0.67
CA GLY A 876 26.61 -28.23 -2.13
C GLY A 876 25.92 -26.99 -2.69
N ASP A 877 24.98 -26.42 -1.96
CA ASP A 877 24.25 -25.19 -2.31
C ASP A 877 24.30 -24.12 -1.20
N GLY A 878 25.09 -24.36 -0.13
CA GLY A 878 25.28 -23.42 0.96
C GLY A 878 24.13 -23.37 1.97
N ASN A 879 23.22 -24.36 1.97
CA ASN A 879 22.10 -24.43 2.90
C ASN A 879 22.51 -25.03 4.26
N LEU A 880 22.29 -24.29 5.35
CA LEU A 880 22.53 -24.70 6.73
C LEU A 880 21.25 -24.66 7.56
N HIS A 881 20.97 -25.78 8.22
CA HIS A 881 19.94 -25.88 9.24
C HIS A 881 20.53 -25.76 10.63
N VAL A 882 19.85 -24.98 11.48
CA VAL A 882 20.20 -24.81 12.90
C VAL A 882 18.97 -25.12 13.75
N LEU A 883 19.08 -26.03 14.70
CA LEU A 883 18.04 -26.33 15.69
C LEU A 883 18.54 -25.97 17.08
N SER A 884 17.72 -25.26 17.85
CA SER A 884 17.98 -24.91 19.25
C SER A 884 16.79 -25.34 20.10
N GLY A 885 16.98 -26.11 21.17
CA GLY A 885 15.90 -26.46 22.10
C GLY A 885 16.20 -27.67 23.00
N PRO A 886 15.25 -28.08 23.87
CA PRO A 886 13.96 -27.43 24.12
C PRO A 886 14.09 -26.16 24.97
N HIS A 887 13.24 -25.17 24.72
CA HIS A 887 13.20 -23.91 25.46
C HIS A 887 12.37 -24.00 26.74
N SER A 888 12.82 -23.33 27.82
CA SER A 888 12.22 -23.41 29.15
C SER A 888 11.08 -22.42 29.42
N ALA A 889 10.90 -21.36 28.61
CA ALA A 889 9.80 -20.38 28.75
C ALA A 889 9.47 -19.64 27.45
N ASN A 890 8.20 -19.19 27.31
CA ASN A 890 7.74 -18.32 26.23
C ASN A 890 8.37 -16.92 26.38
N GLY A 891 9.45 -16.65 25.64
CA GLY A 891 10.12 -15.34 25.61
C GLY A 891 11.46 -15.29 24.88
N SER A 892 12.15 -16.43 24.72
CA SER A 892 13.51 -16.48 24.13
C SER A 892 13.58 -16.74 22.62
N LEU A 893 12.50 -17.21 21.98
CA LEU A 893 12.52 -17.60 20.56
C LEU A 893 12.92 -16.42 19.67
N HIS A 894 12.28 -15.28 19.87
CA HIS A 894 12.53 -14.07 19.09
C HIS A 894 13.93 -13.48 19.32
N GLU A 895 14.51 -13.69 20.50
CA GLU A 895 15.90 -13.28 20.79
C GLU A 895 16.90 -14.16 20.03
N ILE A 896 16.64 -15.47 19.96
CA ILE A 896 17.44 -16.41 19.18
C ILE A 896 17.31 -16.12 17.69
N GLU A 897 16.09 -15.85 17.20
CA GLU A 897 15.84 -15.45 15.81
C GLU A 897 16.66 -14.22 15.43
N LYS A 898 16.59 -13.16 16.23
CA LYS A 898 17.39 -11.95 16.02
C LYS A 898 18.89 -12.25 15.99
N MET A 899 19.38 -13.06 16.95
CA MET A 899 20.80 -13.38 17.05
C MET A 899 21.28 -14.15 15.82
N VAL A 900 20.56 -15.20 15.41
CA VAL A 900 20.93 -16.03 14.25
C VAL A 900 20.85 -15.21 12.97
N TYR A 901 19.77 -14.47 12.73
CA TYR A 901 19.60 -13.69 11.50
C TYR A 901 20.58 -12.52 11.38
N LEU A 902 20.97 -11.87 12.49
CA LEU A 902 22.06 -10.89 12.50
C LEU A 902 23.43 -11.53 12.22
N ALA A 903 23.66 -12.77 12.66
CA ALA A 903 24.86 -13.50 12.28
C ALA A 903 24.84 -13.86 10.78
N THR A 904 23.67 -14.22 10.24
CA THR A 904 23.47 -14.53 8.81
C THR A 904 23.75 -13.31 7.93
N GLU A 905 23.24 -12.13 8.32
CA GLU A 905 23.54 -10.86 7.64
C GLU A 905 25.05 -10.58 7.60
N ARG A 906 25.73 -10.70 8.76
CA ARG A 906 27.19 -10.49 8.87
C ARG A 906 28.00 -11.47 8.03
N ALA A 907 27.51 -12.68 7.84
CA ALA A 907 28.13 -13.68 6.98
C ALA A 907 27.88 -13.44 5.47
N GLY A 908 27.05 -12.44 5.11
CA GLY A 908 26.63 -12.20 3.73
C GLY A 908 25.69 -13.28 3.20
N GLY A 909 24.91 -13.90 4.10
CA GLY A 909 23.98 -14.99 3.80
C GLY A 909 22.54 -14.53 3.55
N CYS A 910 21.62 -15.50 3.50
CA CYS A 910 20.17 -15.26 3.46
C CYS A 910 19.44 -15.97 4.61
N ILE A 911 18.42 -15.32 5.16
CA ILE A 911 17.63 -15.82 6.30
C ILE A 911 16.68 -16.99 5.95
N SER A 912 16.54 -17.28 4.65
CA SER A 912 15.84 -18.45 4.15
C SER A 912 16.54 -18.97 2.91
N ALA A 913 17.08 -20.19 2.99
CA ALA A 913 17.65 -20.86 1.83
C ALA A 913 16.55 -21.49 0.98
N GLU A 914 15.58 -22.19 1.60
CA GLU A 914 14.59 -23.00 0.89
C GLU A 914 13.14 -22.76 1.33
N HIS A 915 12.89 -22.49 2.62
CA HIS A 915 11.54 -22.55 3.19
C HIS A 915 10.62 -21.37 2.83
N GLY A 916 11.17 -20.31 2.25
CA GLY A 916 10.48 -19.05 1.98
C GLY A 916 10.38 -18.14 3.21
N ILE A 917 9.73 -17.00 3.02
CA ILE A 917 9.58 -15.93 4.00
C ILE A 917 8.22 -16.02 4.72
N GLY A 918 7.15 -16.27 3.97
CA GLY A 918 5.78 -16.35 4.46
C GLY A 918 5.41 -15.23 5.43
N VAL A 919 4.71 -15.56 6.51
CA VAL A 919 4.43 -14.61 7.61
C VAL A 919 5.48 -14.69 8.73
N VAL A 920 6.13 -15.85 8.90
CA VAL A 920 7.03 -16.13 10.02
C VAL A 920 8.32 -15.31 9.91
N LYS A 921 8.93 -15.25 8.73
CA LYS A 921 10.23 -14.59 8.55
C LYS A 921 10.12 -13.18 7.98
N LYS A 922 8.90 -12.67 7.75
CA LYS A 922 8.65 -11.37 7.09
C LYS A 922 9.40 -10.22 7.75
N GLU A 923 9.39 -10.15 9.07
CA GLU A 923 10.04 -9.07 9.82
C GLU A 923 11.57 -9.07 9.67
N PHE A 924 12.17 -10.22 9.34
CA PHE A 924 13.61 -10.40 9.22
C PHE A 924 14.11 -10.26 7.78
N LEU A 925 13.22 -10.20 6.78
CA LEU A 925 13.60 -10.09 5.37
C LEU A 925 14.62 -8.95 5.08
N PRO A 926 14.60 -7.78 5.76
CA PRO A 926 15.61 -6.74 5.59
C PRO A 926 17.05 -7.18 5.90
N HIS A 927 17.28 -8.28 6.63
CA HIS A 927 18.62 -8.84 6.85
C HIS A 927 19.19 -9.56 5.60
N SER A 928 18.38 -9.75 4.56
CA SER A 928 18.80 -10.40 3.30
C SER A 928 18.49 -9.59 2.05
N ARG A 929 17.80 -8.45 2.18
CA ARG A 929 17.37 -7.60 1.06
C ARG A 929 17.55 -6.14 1.38
N THR A 930 18.07 -5.40 0.42
CA THR A 930 18.16 -3.94 0.45
C THR A 930 16.78 -3.28 0.34
N GLY A 931 16.68 -2.01 0.72
CA GLY A 931 15.44 -1.24 0.57
C GLY A 931 14.97 -1.17 -0.89
N GLU A 932 15.90 -1.00 -1.82
CA GLU A 932 15.65 -0.95 -3.26
C GLU A 932 15.09 -2.27 -3.81
N GLU A 933 15.63 -3.41 -3.35
CA GLU A 933 15.08 -4.73 -3.70
C GLU A 933 13.66 -4.90 -3.16
N LEU A 934 13.39 -4.49 -1.93
CA LEU A 934 12.06 -4.57 -1.33
C LEU A 934 11.04 -3.67 -2.06
N ASP A 935 11.44 -2.46 -2.46
CA ASP A 935 10.59 -1.55 -3.23
C ASP A 935 10.29 -2.09 -4.63
N ALA A 936 11.26 -2.73 -5.28
CA ALA A 936 11.03 -3.43 -6.53
C ALA A 936 10.05 -4.61 -6.37
N MET A 937 10.17 -5.39 -5.28
CA MET A 937 9.22 -6.47 -4.97
C MET A 937 7.79 -5.93 -4.75
N ARG A 938 7.64 -4.83 -3.99
CA ARG A 938 6.35 -4.16 -3.77
C ARG A 938 5.75 -3.62 -5.08
N SER A 939 6.59 -3.06 -5.94
CA SER A 939 6.17 -2.55 -7.25
C SER A 939 5.67 -3.68 -8.15
N LEU A 940 6.34 -4.84 -8.15
CA LEU A 940 5.88 -6.04 -8.87
C LEU A 940 4.56 -6.58 -8.29
N LYS A 941 4.42 -6.57 -6.95
CA LYS A 941 3.16 -6.96 -6.29
C LYS A 941 2.00 -6.08 -6.72
N LEU A 942 2.16 -4.76 -6.71
CA LEU A 942 1.10 -3.82 -7.14
C LEU A 942 0.82 -3.90 -8.63
N LEU A 943 1.82 -4.23 -9.46
CA LEU A 943 1.66 -4.43 -10.90
C LEU A 943 0.76 -5.63 -11.21
N PHE A 944 0.99 -6.78 -10.56
CA PHE A 944 0.23 -8.01 -10.82
C PHE A 944 -1.03 -8.14 -9.97
N ASP A 945 -1.06 -7.56 -8.77
CA ASP A 945 -2.15 -7.63 -7.81
C ASP A 945 -2.48 -6.25 -7.19
N PRO A 946 -3.06 -5.32 -7.98
CA PRO A 946 -3.36 -3.97 -7.51
C PRO A 946 -4.43 -3.94 -6.41
N ALA A 947 -5.26 -4.99 -6.30
CA ALA A 947 -6.27 -5.12 -5.24
C ALA A 947 -5.70 -5.76 -3.96
N ASN A 948 -4.43 -6.17 -3.97
CA ASN A 948 -3.74 -6.83 -2.87
C ASN A 948 -4.54 -8.00 -2.26
N ILE A 949 -5.09 -8.87 -3.11
CA ILE A 949 -5.91 -10.01 -2.66
C ILE A 949 -5.10 -11.30 -2.46
N LEU A 950 -4.01 -11.51 -3.19
CA LEU A 950 -3.27 -12.79 -3.21
C LEU A 950 -2.22 -12.83 -2.10
N ASN A 951 -2.36 -13.76 -1.16
CA ASN A 951 -1.40 -13.97 -0.06
C ASN A 951 -0.98 -12.64 0.58
N ALA A 952 -1.94 -11.75 0.82
CA ALA A 952 -1.68 -10.40 1.35
C ALA A 952 -0.93 -10.48 2.68
N GLY A 953 0.11 -9.65 2.86
CA GLY A 953 0.89 -9.63 4.10
C GLY A 953 1.83 -10.83 4.33
N ARG A 954 2.05 -11.68 3.31
CA ARG A 954 3.14 -12.68 3.25
C ARG A 954 4.31 -12.10 2.48
N VAL A 955 5.53 -12.50 2.85
CA VAL A 955 6.82 -12.05 2.29
C VAL A 955 7.13 -10.57 2.58
N PHE A 956 6.21 -9.66 2.26
CA PHE A 956 6.27 -8.22 2.55
C PHE A 956 4.84 -7.63 2.52
N ASP A 957 4.66 -6.46 3.10
CA ASP A 957 3.39 -5.72 3.02
C ASP A 957 3.36 -4.84 1.75
N ALA A 958 2.21 -4.82 1.06
CA ALA A 958 1.94 -3.86 -0.01
C ALA A 958 1.67 -2.48 0.64
N ALA A 959 2.34 -1.44 0.11
CA ALA A 959 2.48 -0.11 0.73
C ALA A 959 1.18 0.54 1.22
#